data_AF-A0A2H9VVR1-F1
#
_entry.id   AF-A0A2H9VVR1-F1
#
_cell.length_a   1.000
_cell.length_b   1.000
_cell.length_c   1.000
_cell.angle_alpha   90.00
_cell.angle_beta   90.00
_cell.angle_gamma   90.00
#
_symmetry.space_group_name_H-M   'P 1'
#
loop_
_entity.id
_entity.type
_entity.pdbx_description
1 polymer ?
#
loop_
_entity_poly.entity_id
_entity_poly.type
_entity_poly.pdbx_seq_one_letter_code
_entity_poly.pdbx_strand_id
1 'polypeptide(L)'
;MRINFFGVARATLVCMLCAAFTASAQKRVLVFTKVAAFPHDSRPAAAQAIMKMGKENNFGVDTTSDATKIAENNLKRYDAVIFVSTTGDLLTPYQRVDLQRYLQAGGGFVGIHAAADALYDWKWYGRMIGGYFAYHPTPQPATMTVVDKNHPSTSMLPTEWKRTDEWYHFKNFNKSVKVLINLEESSLTYRGNPDRFKMGPNHPIAWYHDFDGGKVFYTGLGHTKESYSEDLVVKHILGGIKYAMDHPALNYSKAKAQHAPDENRFTKSVLAVGKFTEPTEMTILPNLDILIVQRRGEILKYTQATKTLKQVAKLDVYFKELKKATHPIEDGLLGIQADPDYKTNNYVYVYYSPASPDNKPVNYLSRFTFKNDVFDLKSEKRILEVKTDRETCCHTGGSIAFGKDHELFLSTGDNTSPFDEENVPKGAPNTNSFAPLDDRPGFETNDDRRAAGNSNDLRGKILRIKIKPDGTYEIPEGNLFAKGTAGTRPEIYVMGNRNPYRITIDPKTQYLYWGEVGPDARADSMATRGPKGYDEVNQARKAGNFGWPYLIGPNLAYHEYNYATGTSGAAFDPLKPVNNSRNNTGLKELPPGQPAFIWYPYDASPDFPQVGTGGRTAMAGPVYHGDMYKTPGLPAYYNGKLLIYEWIRGWIKAVTLTPEGDYDNMEPFMENTKFNSPVDMEVGPDGKLYVLEYGNGWFAKNPDAALSRIDYSEGNLPPQVTSVAANKTAGVTPFTVTLTAKATDAENDKIVRYNWNLGNGVKKVTTTPTLTYTYTAKGNFTASVTASDAKGTGKSKTVALVAGASQASVAAANAAKANDPGRVLMMSLDCPSCHKVDEKSIGPAFVEVAKKYEHNATNTTKLSQKIINGGGGVWGDVIMPAHSALKPEQAKQIVNWVFSLAPAKK
;
A
#
# COMPACT_ATOMS: atom_id res chain seq x y z
N MET A 1 16.95 67.97 48.84
CA MET A 1 16.21 68.98 49.62
C MET A 1 15.20 69.65 48.69
N ARG A 2 13.94 69.70 49.15
CA ARG A 2 12.71 70.36 48.66
C ARG A 2 12.72 71.32 47.43
N ILE A 3 11.74 71.06 46.55
CA ILE A 3 10.62 71.93 46.09
C ILE A 3 10.83 72.95 44.93
N ASN A 4 10.03 72.73 43.87
CA ASN A 4 9.28 73.60 42.93
C ASN A 4 9.54 75.12 42.86
N PHE A 5 9.51 75.71 41.66
CA PHE A 5 8.30 76.30 41.02
C PHE A 5 8.53 76.90 39.60
N PHE A 6 7.50 76.74 38.78
CA PHE A 6 7.08 77.27 37.46
C PHE A 6 7.66 78.59 36.87
N GLY A 7 7.84 78.60 35.53
CA GLY A 7 6.89 79.33 34.65
C GLY A 7 7.39 80.22 33.48
N VAL A 8 6.98 79.86 32.23
CA VAL A 8 6.43 80.72 31.12
C VAL A 8 7.48 81.59 30.32
N ALA A 9 7.55 81.74 28.98
CA ALA A 9 6.78 81.36 27.77
C ALA A 9 7.58 81.58 26.44
N ARG A 10 7.12 80.85 25.39
CA ARG A 10 6.98 81.15 23.94
C ARG A 10 8.21 81.44 23.03
N ALA A 11 8.40 80.54 22.05
CA ALA A 11 8.47 80.88 20.61
C ALA A 11 8.14 79.63 19.75
N THR A 12 7.36 79.85 18.70
CA THR A 12 6.71 78.87 17.82
C THR A 12 7.68 78.30 16.77
N LEU A 13 7.73 76.98 16.56
CA LEU A 13 8.28 76.37 15.35
C LEU A 13 7.41 75.19 14.90
N VAL A 14 7.06 75.22 13.61
CA VAL A 14 6.25 74.23 12.88
C VAL A 14 6.93 72.86 12.91
N CYS A 15 6.21 71.83 13.37
CA CYS A 15 6.64 70.43 13.27
C CYS A 15 5.58 69.64 12.48
N MET A 16 5.90 69.25 11.25
CA MET A 16 5.14 68.25 10.50
C MET A 16 5.31 66.89 11.19
N LEU A 17 4.21 66.30 11.66
CA LEU A 17 4.14 64.88 12.01
C LEU A 17 4.02 64.05 10.73
N CYS A 18 5.06 63.29 10.39
CA CYS A 18 4.92 62.06 9.60
C CYS A 18 4.56 60.92 10.54
N ALA A 19 3.26 60.66 10.73
CA ALA A 19 2.79 59.39 11.29
C ALA A 19 2.77 58.35 10.17
N ALA A 20 3.71 57.40 10.21
CA ALA A 20 3.67 56.22 9.36
C ALA A 20 2.51 55.31 9.82
N PHE A 21 1.41 55.30 9.07
CA PHE A 21 0.36 54.29 9.21
C PHE A 21 0.89 52.94 8.73
N THR A 22 1.17 52.02 9.63
CA THR A 22 1.27 50.59 9.29
C THR A 22 -0.14 50.08 9.01
N ALA A 23 -0.53 49.99 7.74
CA ALA A 23 -1.76 49.31 7.34
C ALA A 23 -1.65 47.83 7.72
N SER A 24 -2.54 47.34 8.60
CA SER A 24 -2.73 45.90 8.82
C SER A 24 -3.02 45.23 7.48
N ALA A 25 -2.36 44.11 7.19
CA ALA A 25 -2.66 43.33 6.00
C ALA A 25 -4.15 42.94 6.01
N GLN A 26 -4.82 43.14 4.87
CA GLN A 26 -6.24 42.82 4.71
C GLN A 26 -6.45 41.31 4.85
N LYS A 27 -7.43 40.89 5.67
CA LYS A 27 -7.84 39.49 5.80
C LYS A 27 -8.25 38.91 4.45
N ARG A 28 -8.06 37.62 4.21
CA ARG A 28 -8.30 37.01 2.89
C ARG A 28 -8.75 35.54 2.97
N VAL A 29 -9.63 35.13 2.06
CA VAL A 29 -10.14 33.74 1.98
C VAL A 29 -9.96 33.12 0.60
N LEU A 30 -9.80 31.80 0.56
CA LEU A 30 -9.76 30.99 -0.65
C LEU A 30 -11.03 30.15 -0.77
N VAL A 31 -11.86 30.42 -1.76
CA VAL A 31 -13.06 29.65 -2.08
C VAL A 31 -12.68 28.53 -3.05
N PHE A 32 -12.64 27.30 -2.53
CA PHE A 32 -12.37 26.09 -3.27
C PHE A 32 -13.67 25.41 -3.68
N THR A 33 -13.78 25.13 -4.98
CA THR A 33 -15.02 24.62 -5.58
C THR A 33 -14.83 23.33 -6.36
N LYS A 34 -13.70 22.62 -6.28
CA LYS A 34 -13.51 21.39 -7.08
C LYS A 34 -14.59 20.34 -6.80
N VAL A 35 -14.97 19.60 -7.84
CA VAL A 35 -15.91 18.47 -7.77
C VAL A 35 -15.30 17.29 -8.53
N ALA A 36 -15.35 16.11 -7.93
CA ALA A 36 -14.95 14.83 -8.53
C ALA A 36 -16.12 13.82 -8.61
N ALA A 37 -17.24 14.10 -7.95
CA ALA A 37 -18.48 13.32 -8.02
C ALA A 37 -19.66 14.20 -8.51
N PHE A 38 -20.64 14.48 -7.65
CA PHE A 38 -21.85 15.22 -8.03
C PHE A 38 -21.63 16.75 -8.09
N PRO A 39 -21.90 17.41 -9.24
CA PRO A 39 -21.81 18.86 -9.36
C PRO A 39 -23.08 19.56 -8.87
N HIS A 40 -22.91 20.59 -8.04
CA HIS A 40 -24.01 21.44 -7.57
C HIS A 40 -24.08 22.76 -8.34
N ASP A 41 -25.26 23.12 -8.85
CA ASP A 41 -25.52 24.36 -9.60
C ASP A 41 -25.36 25.64 -8.75
N SER A 42 -25.36 25.49 -7.42
CA SER A 42 -25.19 26.60 -6.48
C SER A 42 -23.76 27.12 -6.35
N ARG A 43 -22.75 26.35 -6.77
CA ARG A 43 -21.32 26.70 -6.60
C ARG A 43 -20.95 28.07 -7.20
N PRO A 44 -21.37 28.43 -8.44
CA PRO A 44 -21.08 29.75 -8.98
C PRO A 44 -21.76 30.89 -8.20
N ALA A 45 -23.03 30.69 -7.80
CA ALA A 45 -23.78 31.66 -7.01
C ALA A 45 -23.13 31.89 -5.63
N ALA A 46 -22.67 30.81 -5.00
CA ALA A 46 -21.96 30.85 -3.74
C ALA A 46 -20.64 31.62 -3.83
N ALA A 47 -19.81 31.31 -4.84
CA ALA A 47 -18.56 32.02 -5.07
C ALA A 47 -18.80 33.53 -5.29
N GLN A 48 -19.82 33.89 -6.06
CA GLN A 48 -20.20 35.29 -6.30
C GLN A 48 -20.69 35.99 -5.03
N ALA A 49 -21.54 35.33 -4.23
CA ALA A 49 -22.03 35.88 -2.97
C ALA A 49 -20.87 36.09 -1.97
N ILE A 50 -19.94 35.14 -1.85
CA ILE A 50 -18.77 35.29 -0.96
C ILE A 50 -17.86 36.42 -1.44
N MET A 51 -17.63 36.56 -2.76
CA MET A 51 -16.89 37.72 -3.31
C MET A 51 -17.55 39.05 -2.97
N LYS A 52 -18.89 39.12 -3.02
CA LYS A 52 -19.65 40.30 -2.62
C LYS A 52 -19.49 40.58 -1.11
N MET A 53 -19.63 39.55 -0.27
CA MET A 53 -19.41 39.65 1.18
C MET A 53 -18.01 40.20 1.52
N GLY A 54 -16.98 39.74 0.81
CA GLY A 54 -15.60 40.22 0.96
C GLY A 54 -15.46 41.72 0.70
N LYS A 55 -16.03 42.20 -0.42
CA LYS A 55 -16.05 43.63 -0.75
C LYS A 55 -16.78 44.46 0.30
N GLU A 56 -17.92 43.97 0.78
CA GLU A 56 -18.77 44.69 1.74
C GLU A 56 -18.22 44.67 3.17
N ASN A 57 -17.31 43.76 3.51
CA ASN A 57 -16.75 43.65 4.87
C ASN A 57 -15.22 43.54 4.92
N ASN A 58 -14.56 44.17 3.95
CA ASN A 58 -13.13 44.45 3.98
C ASN A 58 -12.21 43.21 4.11
N PHE A 59 -12.53 42.12 3.39
CA PHE A 59 -11.62 41.00 3.22
C PHE A 59 -11.51 40.56 1.74
N GLY A 60 -10.33 40.13 1.33
CA GLY A 60 -10.09 39.64 -0.03
C GLY A 60 -10.65 38.24 -0.26
N VAL A 61 -11.07 37.94 -1.48
CA VAL A 61 -11.61 36.63 -1.87
C VAL A 61 -10.96 36.18 -3.17
N ASP A 62 -10.39 34.97 -3.16
CA ASP A 62 -10.05 34.26 -4.39
C ASP A 62 -10.94 33.05 -4.56
N THR A 63 -11.19 32.66 -5.80
CA THR A 63 -11.96 31.46 -6.13
C THR A 63 -11.13 30.53 -7.02
N THR A 64 -11.17 29.23 -6.77
CA THR A 64 -10.50 28.24 -7.61
C THR A 64 -11.19 26.88 -7.60
N SER A 65 -11.09 26.15 -8.70
CA SER A 65 -11.36 24.70 -8.79
C SER A 65 -10.07 23.88 -8.95
N ASP A 66 -8.94 24.56 -9.08
CA ASP A 66 -7.62 23.94 -9.23
C ASP A 66 -7.07 23.54 -7.85
N ALA A 67 -6.99 22.22 -7.62
CA ALA A 67 -6.49 21.65 -6.37
C ALA A 67 -5.01 21.98 -6.10
N THR A 68 -4.22 22.35 -7.11
CA THR A 68 -2.83 22.78 -6.90
C THR A 68 -2.71 24.06 -6.08
N LYS A 69 -3.83 24.79 -5.88
CA LYS A 69 -3.89 25.94 -4.98
C LYS A 69 -4.02 25.55 -3.51
N ILE A 70 -4.36 24.29 -3.20
CA ILE A 70 -4.26 23.73 -1.85
C ILE A 70 -2.80 23.29 -1.64
N ALA A 71 -1.92 24.28 -1.54
CA ALA A 71 -0.49 24.11 -1.37
C ALA A 71 0.01 25.05 -0.27
N GLU A 72 0.88 24.60 0.63
CA GLU A 72 1.30 25.36 1.81
C GLU A 72 1.76 26.79 1.45
N ASN A 73 2.62 26.91 0.43
CA ASN A 73 3.16 28.21 -0.01
C ASN A 73 2.07 29.18 -0.50
N ASN A 74 0.96 28.66 -1.01
CA ASN A 74 -0.20 29.47 -1.38
C ASN A 74 -1.08 29.76 -0.16
N LEU A 75 -1.34 28.76 0.69
CA LEU A 75 -2.25 28.83 1.82
C LEU A 75 -1.81 29.82 2.91
N LYS A 76 -0.51 30.09 3.03
CA LYS A 76 0.08 31.11 3.93
C LYS A 76 -0.55 32.52 3.82
N ARG A 77 -1.23 32.82 2.71
CA ARG A 77 -1.82 34.14 2.41
C ARG A 77 -3.30 34.25 2.79
N TYR A 78 -3.92 33.18 3.30
CA TYR A 78 -5.35 33.13 3.57
C TYR A 78 -5.63 32.84 5.04
N ASP A 79 -6.56 33.58 5.61
CA ASP A 79 -7.08 33.38 6.96
C ASP A 79 -8.15 32.28 7.01
N ALA A 80 -8.85 32.03 5.90
CA ALA A 80 -9.70 30.84 5.81
C ALA A 80 -9.70 30.20 4.42
N VAL A 81 -9.80 28.87 4.40
CA VAL A 81 -10.11 28.07 3.22
C VAL A 81 -11.57 27.63 3.28
N ILE A 82 -12.32 27.89 2.23
CA ILE A 82 -13.76 27.62 2.15
C ILE A 82 -14.00 26.54 1.11
N PHE A 83 -14.48 25.37 1.53
CA PHE A 83 -14.94 24.32 0.63
C PHE A 83 -16.44 24.49 0.41
N VAL A 84 -16.82 24.76 -0.84
CA VAL A 84 -18.22 25.04 -1.19
C VAL A 84 -18.76 23.97 -2.11
N SER A 85 -19.68 23.15 -1.56
CA SER A 85 -20.36 22.06 -2.27
C SER A 85 -19.41 21.17 -3.09
N THR A 86 -18.27 20.83 -2.49
CA THR A 86 -17.22 19.99 -3.08
C THR A 86 -17.51 18.52 -2.83
N THR A 87 -17.46 17.65 -3.83
CA THR A 87 -17.82 16.23 -3.67
C THR A 87 -16.76 15.27 -4.25
N GLY A 88 -16.63 14.09 -3.67
CA GLY A 88 -15.73 13.02 -4.12
C GLY A 88 -14.27 13.13 -3.62
N ASP A 89 -13.34 12.51 -4.35
CA ASP A 89 -11.90 12.58 -4.03
C ASP A 89 -11.25 13.81 -4.70
N LEU A 90 -10.86 14.77 -3.86
CA LEU A 90 -10.52 16.12 -4.30
C LEU A 90 -9.02 16.39 -4.33
N LEU A 91 -8.27 15.76 -3.42
CA LEU A 91 -6.92 16.17 -3.03
C LEU A 91 -5.96 15.00 -3.11
N THR A 92 -4.79 15.24 -3.69
CA THR A 92 -3.66 14.29 -3.64
C THR A 92 -3.14 14.14 -2.21
N PRO A 93 -2.40 13.06 -1.89
CA PRO A 93 -1.79 12.89 -0.56
C PRO A 93 -0.96 14.10 -0.10
N TYR A 94 -0.19 14.71 -1.00
CA TYR A 94 0.56 15.93 -0.74
C TYR A 94 -0.33 17.13 -0.37
N GLN A 95 -1.44 17.33 -1.10
CA GLN A 95 -2.38 18.42 -0.83
C GLN A 95 -3.16 18.22 0.48
N ARG A 96 -3.46 16.96 0.83
CA ARG A 96 -4.06 16.60 2.13
C ARG A 96 -3.15 17.04 3.29
N VAL A 97 -1.85 16.73 3.20
CA VAL A 97 -0.86 17.16 4.19
C VAL A 97 -0.76 18.70 4.26
N ASP A 98 -0.75 19.39 3.13
CA ASP A 98 -0.67 20.86 3.12
C ASP A 98 -1.90 21.52 3.78
N LEU A 99 -3.09 20.93 3.61
CA LEU A 99 -4.29 21.37 4.32
C LEU A 99 -4.21 21.09 5.83
N GLN A 100 -3.69 19.93 6.25
CA GLN A 100 -3.45 19.64 7.68
C GLN A 100 -2.48 20.64 8.30
N ARG A 101 -1.35 20.89 7.63
CA ARG A 101 -0.32 21.82 8.10
C ARG A 101 -0.84 23.24 8.21
N TYR A 102 -1.70 23.65 7.27
CA TYR A 102 -2.40 24.94 7.33
C TYR A 102 -3.30 25.08 8.56
N LEU A 103 -4.12 24.07 8.86
CA LEU A 103 -4.95 24.05 10.07
C LEU A 103 -4.11 24.00 11.36
N GLN A 104 -3.05 23.19 11.38
CA GLN A 104 -2.09 23.11 12.50
C GLN A 104 -1.32 24.41 12.74
N ALA A 105 -1.12 25.21 11.70
CA ALA A 105 -0.56 26.54 11.81
C ALA A 105 -1.56 27.57 12.40
N GLY A 106 -2.83 27.21 12.57
CA GLY A 106 -3.88 28.06 13.11
C GLY A 106 -4.87 28.60 12.09
N GLY A 107 -4.86 28.11 10.84
CA GLY A 107 -5.76 28.60 9.79
C GLY A 107 -7.23 28.26 10.02
N GLY A 108 -8.11 29.02 9.37
CA GLY A 108 -9.55 28.80 9.37
C GLY A 108 -10.03 27.85 8.27
N PHE A 109 -11.05 27.05 8.56
CA PHE A 109 -11.74 26.23 7.55
C PHE A 109 -13.25 26.46 7.61
N VAL A 110 -13.88 26.59 6.44
CA VAL A 110 -15.34 26.66 6.30
C VAL A 110 -15.81 25.59 5.33
N GLY A 111 -16.69 24.71 5.78
CA GLY A 111 -17.41 23.77 4.92
C GLY A 111 -18.85 24.23 4.68
N ILE A 112 -19.27 24.26 3.42
CA ILE A 112 -20.64 24.62 3.02
C ILE A 112 -21.27 23.46 2.27
N HIS A 113 -22.46 23.05 2.73
CA HIS A 113 -23.32 22.02 2.16
C HIS A 113 -22.55 20.72 1.88
N ALA A 114 -22.32 20.41 0.60
CA ALA A 114 -21.73 19.15 0.17
C ALA A 114 -20.23 19.01 0.50
N ALA A 115 -19.60 19.98 1.17
CA ALA A 115 -18.25 19.79 1.73
C ALA A 115 -18.12 18.54 2.64
N ALA A 116 -19.22 18.07 3.25
CA ALA A 116 -19.26 16.82 4.01
C ALA A 116 -19.37 15.55 3.13
N ASP A 117 -19.58 15.68 1.82
CA ASP A 117 -19.68 14.61 0.81
C ASP A 117 -18.35 14.45 0.02
N ALA A 118 -17.22 14.61 0.72
CA ALA A 118 -15.88 14.51 0.12
C ALA A 118 -14.90 13.79 1.04
N LEU A 119 -13.84 13.21 0.44
CA LEU A 119 -12.67 12.66 1.14
C LEU A 119 -13.05 11.62 2.24
N TYR A 120 -13.99 10.72 1.93
CA TYR A 120 -14.49 9.67 2.83
C TYR A 120 -13.42 8.69 3.33
N ASP A 121 -12.37 8.54 2.54
CA ASP A 121 -11.23 7.65 2.76
C ASP A 121 -10.21 8.24 3.75
N TRP A 122 -10.34 9.52 4.11
CA TRP A 122 -9.41 10.26 4.95
C TRP A 122 -10.04 10.67 6.28
N LYS A 123 -9.95 9.82 7.32
CA LYS A 123 -10.73 9.99 8.56
C LYS A 123 -10.40 11.28 9.32
N TRP A 124 -9.18 11.82 9.20
CA TRP A 124 -8.84 13.14 9.72
C TRP A 124 -9.76 14.25 9.17
N TYR A 125 -10.10 14.22 7.87
CA TYR A 125 -11.04 15.17 7.28
C TYR A 125 -12.44 15.00 7.86
N GLY A 126 -12.91 13.75 8.04
CA GLY A 126 -14.19 13.46 8.69
C GLY A 126 -14.29 14.04 10.10
N ARG A 127 -13.23 13.91 10.90
CA ARG A 127 -13.15 14.51 12.24
C ARG A 127 -13.08 16.04 12.19
N MET A 128 -12.35 16.60 11.22
CA MET A 128 -12.25 18.05 11.00
C MET A 128 -13.60 18.66 10.63
N ILE A 129 -14.25 18.13 9.59
CA ILE A 129 -15.53 18.65 9.08
C ILE A 129 -16.67 18.41 10.07
N GLY A 130 -16.57 17.35 10.89
CA GLY A 130 -17.50 17.03 11.97
C GLY A 130 -18.47 15.89 11.66
N GLY A 131 -18.50 15.38 10.43
CA GLY A 131 -19.32 14.25 10.01
C GLY A 131 -19.36 14.13 8.49
N TYR A 132 -19.52 12.90 8.00
CA TYR A 132 -19.63 12.64 6.57
C TYR A 132 -21.08 12.57 6.12
N PHE A 133 -21.38 12.99 4.89
CA PHE A 133 -22.70 12.77 4.31
C PHE A 133 -23.06 11.27 4.30
N ALA A 134 -24.31 10.97 4.63
CA ALA A 134 -24.87 9.62 4.64
C ALA A 134 -26.12 9.49 3.78
N TYR A 135 -27.02 10.47 3.87
CA TYR A 135 -28.34 10.44 3.24
C TYR A 135 -28.95 11.85 3.24
N HIS A 136 -29.90 12.10 2.34
CA HIS A 136 -30.83 13.23 2.44
C HIS A 136 -32.20 12.80 1.91
N PRO A 137 -33.32 13.32 2.45
CA PRO A 137 -34.62 13.18 1.80
C PRO A 137 -34.69 14.05 0.54
N THR A 138 -35.77 13.95 -0.23
CA THR A 138 -36.02 14.89 -1.33
C THR A 138 -36.01 16.33 -0.80
N PRO A 139 -35.36 17.29 -1.48
CA PRO A 139 -35.35 18.69 -1.07
C PRO A 139 -36.76 19.21 -0.75
N GLN A 140 -36.92 19.84 0.41
CA GLN A 140 -38.24 20.19 0.96
C GLN A 140 -38.14 21.29 2.04
N PRO A 141 -39.24 21.96 2.40
CA PRO A 141 -39.26 22.84 3.56
C PRO A 141 -39.07 22.05 4.86
N ALA A 142 -38.25 22.58 5.77
CA ALA A 142 -38.09 22.04 7.12
C ALA A 142 -37.93 23.15 8.15
N THR A 143 -38.14 22.80 9.42
CA THR A 143 -37.93 23.70 10.56
C THR A 143 -36.58 23.38 11.19
N MET A 144 -35.80 24.42 11.49
CA MET A 144 -34.56 24.33 12.23
C MET A 144 -34.66 25.12 13.52
N THR A 145 -33.98 24.64 14.56
CA THR A 145 -33.89 25.32 15.85
C THR A 145 -32.46 25.81 16.06
N VAL A 146 -32.31 27.12 16.28
CA VAL A 146 -31.03 27.75 16.62
C VAL A 146 -30.78 27.56 18.12
N VAL A 147 -29.83 26.71 18.46
CA VAL A 147 -29.55 26.30 19.85
C VAL A 147 -28.48 27.15 20.53
N ASP A 148 -27.65 27.85 19.75
CA ASP A 148 -26.70 28.84 20.25
C ASP A 148 -26.88 30.15 19.48
N LYS A 149 -27.32 31.21 20.16
CA LYS A 149 -27.54 32.55 19.58
C LYS A 149 -26.39 33.53 19.85
N ASN A 150 -25.33 33.09 20.54
CA ASN A 150 -24.19 33.96 20.86
C ASN A 150 -23.13 33.94 19.75
N HIS A 151 -23.13 32.92 18.90
CA HIS A 151 -22.17 32.79 17.81
C HIS A 151 -22.44 33.81 16.67
N PRO A 152 -21.39 34.40 16.04
CA PRO A 152 -21.58 35.39 14.97
C PRO A 152 -22.42 34.92 13.78
N SER A 153 -22.44 33.61 13.49
CA SER A 153 -23.24 33.03 12.41
C SER A 153 -24.72 32.84 12.76
N THR A 154 -25.13 32.95 14.02
CA THR A 154 -26.50 32.64 14.46
C THR A 154 -27.17 33.75 15.25
N SER A 155 -26.42 34.75 15.72
CA SER A 155 -26.94 35.88 16.51
C SER A 155 -28.09 36.66 15.85
N MET A 156 -28.12 36.71 14.53
CA MET A 156 -29.16 37.37 13.74
C MET A 156 -30.37 36.47 13.41
N LEU A 157 -30.29 35.17 13.67
CA LEU A 157 -31.31 34.22 13.26
C LEU A 157 -32.47 34.17 14.28
N PRO A 158 -33.71 33.92 13.82
CA PRO A 158 -34.81 33.58 14.73
C PRO A 158 -34.51 32.25 15.43
N THR A 159 -35.14 32.01 16.59
CA THR A 159 -34.94 30.76 17.33
C THR A 159 -35.46 29.56 16.54
N GLU A 160 -36.63 29.69 15.92
CA GLU A 160 -37.15 28.75 14.92
C GLU A 160 -36.98 29.37 13.54
N TRP A 161 -36.35 28.63 12.64
CA TRP A 161 -36.06 29.08 11.28
C TRP A 161 -36.55 28.05 10.27
N LYS A 162 -37.62 28.41 9.53
CA LYS A 162 -38.22 27.55 8.51
C LYS A 162 -37.79 27.99 7.12
N ARG A 163 -37.28 27.05 6.32
CA ARG A 163 -36.94 27.28 4.90
C ARG A 163 -36.85 25.98 4.12
N THR A 164 -36.64 26.08 2.81
CA THR A 164 -36.46 24.94 1.90
C THR A 164 -35.00 24.76 1.54
N ASP A 165 -34.49 23.54 1.70
CA ASP A 165 -33.12 23.15 1.30
C ASP A 165 -33.05 21.63 1.09
N GLU A 166 -31.85 21.12 0.82
CA GLU A 166 -31.51 19.70 0.90
C GLU A 166 -30.87 19.37 2.25
N TRP A 167 -31.48 18.45 3.00
CA TRP A 167 -31.17 18.24 4.42
C TRP A 167 -30.30 17.01 4.65
N TYR A 168 -29.02 17.24 4.94
CA TYR A 168 -28.06 16.16 5.10
C TYR A 168 -28.18 15.45 6.45
N HIS A 169 -28.21 14.13 6.40
CA HIS A 169 -27.93 13.23 7.49
C HIS A 169 -26.45 12.83 7.45
N PHE A 170 -25.86 12.60 8.62
CA PHE A 170 -24.42 12.39 8.75
C PHE A 170 -24.07 11.03 9.35
N LYS A 171 -23.02 10.39 8.84
CA LYS A 171 -22.38 9.22 9.43
C LYS A 171 -21.05 9.63 10.08
N ASN A 172 -20.62 8.88 11.08
CA ASN A 172 -19.40 9.14 11.85
C ASN A 172 -19.37 10.57 12.42
N PHE A 173 -20.53 11.07 12.87
CA PHE A 173 -20.66 12.43 13.39
C PHE A 173 -19.85 12.61 14.69
N ASN A 174 -19.04 13.66 14.74
CA ASN A 174 -18.24 14.01 15.89
C ASN A 174 -19.11 14.68 16.95
N LYS A 175 -19.36 13.98 18.05
CA LYS A 175 -20.18 14.50 19.16
C LYS A 175 -19.52 15.62 19.97
N SER A 176 -18.23 15.92 19.75
CA SER A 176 -17.52 16.99 20.46
C SER A 176 -17.70 18.38 19.85
N VAL A 177 -18.35 18.49 18.67
CA VAL A 177 -18.57 19.79 18.03
C VAL A 177 -19.56 20.66 18.83
N LYS A 178 -19.45 21.97 18.68
CA LYS A 178 -20.41 22.94 19.22
C LYS A 178 -21.53 23.14 18.20
N VAL A 179 -22.68 22.52 18.47
CA VAL A 179 -23.85 22.62 17.60
C VAL A 179 -24.46 24.03 17.69
N LEU A 180 -24.75 24.62 16.53
CA LEU A 180 -25.35 25.94 16.40
C LEU A 180 -26.82 25.87 15.99
N ILE A 181 -27.13 24.95 15.09
CA ILE A 181 -28.47 24.78 14.52
C ILE A 181 -28.77 23.27 14.46
N ASN A 182 -29.92 22.87 15.00
CA ASN A 182 -30.50 21.55 14.81
C ASN A 182 -31.62 21.59 13.76
N LEU A 183 -31.78 20.52 13.00
CA LEU A 183 -32.91 20.27 12.12
C LEU A 183 -33.98 19.49 12.89
N GLU A 184 -35.24 19.91 12.78
CA GLU A 184 -36.36 19.20 13.39
C GLU A 184 -36.81 18.07 12.46
N GLU A 185 -36.35 16.84 12.71
CA GLU A 185 -36.69 15.67 11.87
C GLU A 185 -38.21 15.41 11.78
N SER A 186 -38.98 15.79 12.79
CA SER A 186 -40.46 15.70 12.78
C SER A 186 -41.11 16.60 11.72
N SER A 187 -40.37 17.58 11.18
CA SER A 187 -40.83 18.43 10.08
C SER A 187 -40.52 17.87 8.69
N LEU A 188 -39.77 16.76 8.61
CA LEU A 188 -39.37 16.12 7.36
C LEU A 188 -40.34 15.02 6.92
N THR A 189 -40.48 14.89 5.61
CA THR A 189 -41.12 13.75 4.96
C THR A 189 -40.08 12.88 4.26
N TYR A 190 -40.17 11.57 4.45
CA TYR A 190 -39.21 10.59 3.91
C TYR A 190 -39.88 9.69 2.86
N ARG A 191 -39.11 9.30 1.84
CA ARG A 191 -39.48 8.21 0.93
C ARG A 191 -38.71 6.95 1.33
N GLY A 192 -39.39 5.81 1.45
CA GLY A 192 -38.77 4.55 1.87
C GLY A 192 -38.55 4.45 3.37
N ASN A 193 -37.58 3.64 3.81
CA ASN A 193 -37.23 3.46 5.22
C ASN A 193 -35.95 4.24 5.59
N PRO A 194 -36.05 5.45 6.18
CA PRO A 194 -34.91 6.29 6.55
C PRO A 194 -34.29 5.91 7.91
N ASP A 195 -34.86 4.95 8.65
CA ASP A 195 -34.61 4.82 10.10
C ASP A 195 -33.14 4.55 10.44
N ARG A 196 -32.39 3.90 9.54
CA ARG A 196 -30.95 3.63 9.73
C ARG A 196 -30.05 4.87 9.65
N PHE A 197 -30.56 6.01 9.18
CA PHE A 197 -29.80 7.25 8.99
C PHE A 197 -30.29 8.41 9.84
N LYS A 198 -31.38 8.24 10.60
CA LYS A 198 -31.89 9.28 11.49
C LYS A 198 -30.83 9.65 12.53
N MET A 199 -30.65 10.94 12.74
CA MET A 199 -29.77 11.52 13.75
C MET A 199 -30.50 11.63 15.11
N GLY A 200 -31.84 11.57 15.09
CA GLY A 200 -32.68 11.58 16.28
C GLY A 200 -33.04 13.00 16.73
N PRO A 201 -33.38 13.21 18.01
CA PRO A 201 -33.93 14.50 18.49
C PRO A 201 -32.92 15.66 18.45
N ASN A 202 -31.63 15.37 18.26
CA ASN A 202 -30.58 16.35 18.04
C ASN A 202 -29.94 16.06 16.69
N HIS A 203 -30.45 16.65 15.62
CA HIS A 203 -29.90 16.54 14.26
C HIS A 203 -29.13 17.82 13.91
N PRO A 204 -27.80 17.89 14.11
CA PRO A 204 -27.02 19.09 13.81
C PRO A 204 -26.99 19.36 12.31
N ILE A 205 -27.23 20.61 11.91
CA ILE A 205 -27.09 21.07 10.53
C ILE A 205 -26.12 22.25 10.38
N ALA A 206 -25.69 22.86 11.49
CA ALA A 206 -24.55 23.79 11.52
C ALA A 206 -23.81 23.68 12.86
N TRP A 207 -22.48 23.77 12.83
CA TRP A 207 -21.63 23.63 14.01
C TRP A 207 -20.26 24.29 13.83
N TYR A 208 -19.53 24.43 14.93
CA TYR A 208 -18.14 24.87 14.94
C TYR A 208 -17.33 24.11 16.00
N HIS A 209 -16.01 24.14 15.87
CA HIS A 209 -15.06 23.73 16.91
C HIS A 209 -13.65 24.20 16.55
N ASP A 210 -12.75 24.14 17.53
CA ASP A 210 -11.31 24.20 17.27
C ASP A 210 -10.83 22.77 16.97
N PHE A 211 -10.06 22.59 15.90
CA PHE A 211 -9.60 21.27 15.45
C PHE A 211 -8.14 21.32 14.98
N ASP A 212 -7.32 20.46 15.58
CA ASP A 212 -5.89 20.27 15.27
C ASP A 212 -5.10 21.59 15.15
N GLY A 213 -5.46 22.61 15.93
CA GLY A 213 -4.81 23.92 15.97
C GLY A 213 -5.57 25.07 15.31
N GLY A 214 -6.55 24.78 14.45
CA GLY A 214 -7.28 25.80 13.69
C GLY A 214 -8.78 25.87 14.01
N LYS A 215 -9.47 26.84 13.39
CA LYS A 215 -10.91 27.09 13.60
C LYS A 215 -11.74 26.51 12.47
N VAL A 216 -12.72 25.67 12.77
CA VAL A 216 -13.57 25.04 11.76
C VAL A 216 -15.04 25.42 11.99
N PHE A 217 -15.69 25.86 10.92
CA PHE A 217 -17.13 26.08 10.86
C PHE A 217 -17.73 25.25 9.72
N TYR A 218 -18.87 24.62 9.97
CA TYR A 218 -19.63 23.91 8.94
C TYR A 218 -21.10 24.31 8.97
N THR A 219 -21.69 24.38 7.78
CA THR A 219 -23.15 24.48 7.60
C THR A 219 -23.60 23.55 6.48
N GLY A 220 -24.64 22.76 6.73
CA GLY A 220 -25.30 21.90 5.75
C GLY A 220 -26.23 22.67 4.80
N LEU A 221 -26.48 23.95 5.09
CA LEU A 221 -27.27 24.86 4.25
C LEU A 221 -26.54 25.23 2.96
N GLY A 222 -27.30 25.61 1.93
CA GLY A 222 -26.75 26.20 0.71
C GLY A 222 -26.69 25.26 -0.50
N HIS A 223 -27.58 24.25 -0.54
CA HIS A 223 -27.76 23.40 -1.73
C HIS A 223 -28.21 24.24 -2.94
N THR A 224 -29.23 25.08 -2.74
CA THR A 224 -29.88 25.85 -3.80
C THR A 224 -29.12 27.13 -4.13
N LYS A 225 -29.16 27.58 -5.39
CA LYS A 225 -28.53 28.85 -5.78
C LYS A 225 -29.21 30.07 -5.13
N GLU A 226 -30.52 29.97 -4.87
CA GLU A 226 -31.35 30.99 -4.23
C GLU A 226 -30.91 31.28 -2.79
N SER A 227 -30.35 30.29 -2.09
CA SER A 227 -29.80 30.43 -0.75
C SER A 227 -28.75 31.55 -0.66
N TYR A 228 -28.03 31.83 -1.76
CA TYR A 228 -26.96 32.83 -1.80
C TYR A 228 -27.47 34.26 -2.11
N SER A 229 -28.79 34.44 -2.24
CA SER A 229 -29.46 35.73 -2.25
C SER A 229 -30.39 35.96 -1.06
N GLU A 230 -30.62 34.95 -0.22
CA GLU A 230 -31.42 35.06 1.00
C GLU A 230 -30.63 35.76 2.12
N ASP A 231 -31.16 36.86 2.66
CA ASP A 231 -30.46 37.73 3.63
C ASP A 231 -29.97 36.96 4.88
N LEU A 232 -30.82 36.13 5.48
CA LEU A 232 -30.45 35.37 6.68
C LEU A 232 -29.40 34.28 6.40
N VAL A 233 -29.47 33.60 5.25
CA VAL A 233 -28.49 32.57 4.87
C VAL A 233 -27.13 33.22 4.57
N VAL A 234 -27.12 34.32 3.83
CA VAL A 234 -25.91 35.09 3.52
C VAL A 234 -25.25 35.60 4.80
N LYS A 235 -26.02 36.15 5.74
CA LYS A 235 -25.50 36.61 7.04
C LYS A 235 -24.98 35.43 7.88
N HIS A 236 -25.65 34.28 7.86
CA HIS A 236 -25.20 33.07 8.55
C HIS A 236 -23.82 32.60 8.04
N ILE A 237 -23.67 32.47 6.72
CA ILE A 237 -22.40 32.08 6.08
C ILE A 237 -21.31 33.11 6.40
N LEU A 238 -21.60 34.40 6.29
CA LEU A 238 -20.66 35.47 6.61
C LEU A 238 -20.18 35.40 8.07
N GLY A 239 -21.08 35.15 9.03
CA GLY A 239 -20.70 34.99 10.43
C GLY A 239 -19.80 33.78 10.66
N GLY A 240 -20.02 32.69 9.92
CA GLY A 240 -19.14 31.51 9.94
C GLY A 240 -17.75 31.79 9.36
N ILE A 241 -17.68 32.53 8.26
CA ILE A 241 -16.42 32.99 7.66
C ILE A 241 -15.67 33.91 8.62
N LYS A 242 -16.36 34.86 9.27
CA LYS A 242 -15.76 35.75 10.27
C LYS A 242 -15.19 34.98 11.46
N TYR A 243 -15.93 33.99 11.97
CA TYR A 243 -15.43 33.09 13.02
C TYR A 243 -14.16 32.36 12.59
N ALA A 244 -14.15 31.78 11.38
CA ALA A 244 -13.02 31.01 10.89
C ALA A 244 -11.75 31.87 10.71
N MET A 245 -11.87 33.15 10.34
CA MET A 245 -10.74 34.08 10.18
C MET A 245 -10.23 34.70 11.48
N ASP A 246 -10.95 34.53 12.59
CA ASP A 246 -10.64 35.13 13.89
C ASP A 246 -9.62 34.30 14.67
N HIS A 247 -8.37 34.39 14.21
CA HIS A 247 -7.22 33.70 14.78
C HIS A 247 -5.96 34.60 14.69
N PRO A 248 -4.95 34.37 15.54
CA PRO A 248 -3.65 35.03 15.41
C PRO A 248 -2.95 34.62 14.11
N ALA A 249 -1.87 35.33 13.74
CA ALA A 249 -1.11 35.00 12.54
C ALA A 249 -0.67 33.53 12.50
N LEU A 250 -0.70 32.92 11.29
CA LEU A 250 -0.34 31.52 11.08
C LEU A 250 1.07 31.24 11.59
N ASN A 251 1.22 30.18 12.38
CA ASN A 251 2.50 29.71 12.87
C ASN A 251 2.79 28.27 12.42
N TYR A 252 3.42 28.14 11.26
CA TYR A 252 3.83 26.86 10.68
C TYR A 252 4.89 26.11 11.50
N SER A 253 5.52 26.72 12.52
CA SER A 253 6.38 25.98 13.45
C SER A 253 5.60 24.99 14.32
N LYS A 254 4.26 25.10 14.38
CA LYS A 254 3.36 24.19 15.09
C LYS A 254 2.89 23.02 14.21
N ALA A 255 3.10 23.10 12.89
CA ALA A 255 2.67 22.06 11.96
C ALA A 255 3.49 20.78 12.16
N LYS A 256 2.81 19.69 12.49
CA LYS A 256 3.39 18.37 12.79
C LYS A 256 3.20 17.36 11.64
N ALA A 257 2.23 17.58 10.76
CA ALA A 257 2.03 16.73 9.60
C ALA A 257 3.23 16.82 8.65
N GLN A 258 3.65 15.67 8.14
CA GLN A 258 4.83 15.51 7.29
C GLN A 258 4.40 14.97 5.93
N HIS A 259 5.10 15.36 4.87
CA HIS A 259 4.92 14.73 3.55
C HIS A 259 5.52 13.34 3.55
N ALA A 260 4.91 12.42 2.81
CA ALA A 260 5.51 11.13 2.53
C ALA A 260 6.86 11.36 1.80
N PRO A 261 7.93 10.66 2.19
CA PRO A 261 9.20 10.76 1.47
C PRO A 261 9.05 10.26 0.04
N ASP A 262 9.71 10.94 -0.90
CA ASP A 262 9.69 10.54 -2.30
C ASP A 262 10.24 9.12 -2.50
N GLU A 263 9.58 8.34 -3.37
CA GLU A 263 9.96 6.95 -3.63
C GLU A 263 11.42 6.81 -4.10
N ASN A 264 11.95 7.80 -4.83
CA ASN A 264 13.32 7.80 -5.32
C ASN A 264 14.40 7.89 -4.22
N ARG A 265 14.00 8.12 -2.96
CA ARG A 265 14.87 8.01 -1.78
C ARG A 265 15.05 6.58 -1.31
N PHE A 266 14.18 5.67 -1.75
CA PHE A 266 14.25 4.27 -1.41
C PHE A 266 14.96 3.48 -2.51
N THR A 267 15.74 2.49 -2.10
CA THR A 267 16.38 1.52 -3.00
C THR A 267 16.01 0.12 -2.54
N LYS A 268 15.40 -0.66 -3.45
CA LYS A 268 15.23 -2.10 -3.28
C LYS A 268 16.54 -2.81 -3.61
N SER A 269 17.32 -3.11 -2.58
CA SER A 269 18.58 -3.86 -2.66
C SER A 269 18.29 -5.36 -2.70
N VAL A 270 18.39 -5.98 -3.87
CA VAL A 270 18.21 -7.43 -4.04
C VAL A 270 19.40 -8.17 -3.43
N LEU A 271 19.16 -8.97 -2.41
CA LEU A 271 20.16 -9.77 -1.69
C LEU A 271 20.37 -11.14 -2.35
N ALA A 272 19.27 -11.76 -2.80
CA ALA A 272 19.28 -13.00 -3.58
C ALA A 272 18.05 -13.05 -4.49
N VAL A 273 18.17 -13.63 -5.69
CA VAL A 273 17.05 -13.76 -6.66
C VAL A 273 17.19 -15.02 -7.50
N GLY A 274 16.06 -15.65 -7.85
CA GLY A 274 15.99 -16.84 -8.70
C GLY A 274 16.56 -18.11 -8.06
N LYS A 275 16.76 -18.10 -6.74
CA LYS A 275 17.30 -19.22 -5.97
C LYS A 275 16.26 -19.99 -5.18
N PHE A 276 15.07 -19.42 -5.00
CA PHE A 276 14.05 -19.95 -4.11
C PHE A 276 13.03 -20.85 -4.82
N THR A 277 12.63 -21.91 -4.14
CA THR A 277 11.55 -22.83 -4.48
C THR A 277 10.50 -22.71 -3.39
N GLU A 278 9.47 -21.90 -3.64
CA GLU A 278 8.34 -21.74 -2.71
C GLU A 278 8.77 -21.26 -1.30
N PRO A 279 9.46 -20.10 -1.19
CA PRO A 279 9.84 -19.56 0.11
C PRO A 279 8.59 -19.09 0.87
N THR A 280 8.49 -19.39 2.16
CA THR A 280 7.31 -19.05 2.96
C THR A 280 7.60 -17.93 3.94
N GLU A 281 8.52 -18.14 4.88
CA GLU A 281 8.82 -17.19 5.97
C GLU A 281 10.34 -17.05 6.16
N MET A 282 10.79 -15.93 6.70
CA MET A 282 12.17 -15.67 7.07
C MET A 282 12.29 -15.21 8.52
N THR A 283 13.51 -15.29 9.06
CA THR A 283 13.87 -14.64 10.32
C THR A 283 15.25 -14.02 10.22
N ILE A 284 15.41 -12.79 10.71
CA ILE A 284 16.68 -12.05 10.68
C ILE A 284 17.42 -12.22 12.00
N LEU A 285 18.63 -12.79 11.95
CA LEU A 285 19.48 -13.02 13.10
C LEU A 285 20.19 -11.72 13.55
N PRO A 286 20.69 -11.64 14.80
CA PRO A 286 21.36 -10.43 15.33
C PRO A 286 22.58 -9.94 14.53
N ASN A 287 23.21 -10.82 13.75
CA ASN A 287 24.34 -10.50 12.88
C ASN A 287 23.92 -10.17 11.43
N LEU A 288 22.62 -9.99 11.17
CA LEU A 288 21.98 -9.76 9.86
C LEU A 288 22.06 -10.94 8.89
N ASP A 289 22.50 -12.12 9.33
CA ASP A 289 22.24 -13.34 8.58
C ASP A 289 20.74 -13.65 8.62
N ILE A 290 20.22 -14.26 7.57
CA ILE A 290 18.78 -14.50 7.41
C ILE A 290 18.56 -15.98 7.18
N LEU A 291 17.69 -16.59 8.00
CA LEU A 291 17.18 -17.92 7.72
C LEU A 291 15.88 -17.79 6.93
N ILE A 292 15.73 -18.61 5.90
CA ILE A 292 14.54 -18.62 5.03
C ILE A 292 14.08 -20.06 4.93
N VAL A 293 12.81 -20.30 5.23
CA VAL A 293 12.19 -21.61 5.01
C VAL A 293 11.50 -21.68 3.65
N GLN A 294 11.54 -22.87 3.08
CA GLN A 294 10.85 -23.20 1.84
C GLN A 294 9.87 -24.32 2.10
N ARG A 295 8.70 -24.23 1.48
CA ARG A 295 7.57 -25.13 1.73
C ARG A 295 7.95 -26.62 1.59
N ARG A 296 8.90 -26.96 0.72
CA ARG A 296 9.36 -28.35 0.50
C ARG A 296 10.38 -28.86 1.54
N GLY A 297 10.56 -28.13 2.64
CA GLY A 297 11.32 -28.57 3.82
C GLY A 297 12.73 -28.02 3.90
N GLU A 298 13.24 -27.31 2.88
CA GLU A 298 14.57 -26.72 2.94
C GLU A 298 14.63 -25.49 3.85
N ILE A 299 15.72 -25.36 4.60
CA ILE A 299 16.10 -24.16 5.35
C ILE A 299 17.36 -23.60 4.72
N LEU A 300 17.25 -22.37 4.21
CA LEU A 300 18.35 -21.62 3.60
C LEU A 300 18.87 -20.58 4.58
N LYS A 301 20.17 -20.27 4.49
CA LYS A 301 20.83 -19.18 5.18
C LYS A 301 21.42 -18.22 4.16
N TYR A 302 21.00 -16.96 4.20
CA TYR A 302 21.73 -15.86 3.58
C TYR A 302 22.75 -15.33 4.58
N THR A 303 24.03 -15.29 4.19
CA THR A 303 25.11 -14.76 5.02
C THR A 303 25.43 -13.34 4.58
N GLN A 304 25.23 -12.36 5.47
CA GLN A 304 25.38 -10.94 5.13
C GLN A 304 26.83 -10.58 4.76
N ALA A 305 27.80 -11.13 5.50
CA ALA A 305 29.22 -10.82 5.31
C ALA A 305 29.74 -11.28 3.93
N THR A 306 29.33 -12.47 3.47
CA THR A 306 29.77 -13.06 2.21
C THR A 306 28.80 -12.82 1.06
N LYS A 307 27.57 -12.38 1.35
CA LYS A 307 26.45 -12.21 0.42
C LYS A 307 26.09 -13.50 -0.32
N THR A 308 26.16 -14.62 0.37
CA THR A 308 25.91 -15.96 -0.20
C THR A 308 24.69 -16.62 0.43
N LEU A 309 23.92 -17.34 -0.38
CA LEU A 309 22.79 -18.16 0.06
C LEU A 309 23.19 -19.65 0.06
N LYS A 310 22.97 -20.36 1.16
CA LYS A 310 23.30 -21.79 1.30
C LYS A 310 22.18 -22.55 2.02
N GLN A 311 21.86 -23.76 1.58
CA GLN A 311 20.99 -24.65 2.36
C GLN A 311 21.73 -25.17 3.60
N VAL A 312 21.14 -24.99 4.79
CA VAL A 312 21.72 -25.41 6.08
C VAL A 312 20.99 -26.61 6.70
N ALA A 313 19.73 -26.85 6.32
CA ALA A 313 18.98 -28.03 6.72
C ALA A 313 17.91 -28.39 5.67
N LYS A 314 17.37 -29.60 5.80
CA LYS A 314 16.17 -30.05 5.13
C LYS A 314 15.37 -30.96 6.07
N LEU A 315 14.14 -30.57 6.35
CA LEU A 315 13.16 -31.40 7.07
C LEU A 315 12.41 -32.27 6.07
N ASP A 316 12.08 -33.50 6.48
CA ASP A 316 11.20 -34.35 5.69
C ASP A 316 9.75 -33.94 5.95
N VAL A 317 9.10 -33.43 4.90
CA VAL A 317 7.79 -32.78 5.01
C VAL A 317 6.83 -33.27 3.95
N TYR A 318 5.56 -33.16 4.31
CA TYR A 318 4.44 -33.44 3.44
C TYR A 318 4.05 -32.19 2.65
N PHE A 319 3.98 -32.29 1.32
CA PHE A 319 3.73 -31.15 0.44
C PHE A 319 2.84 -31.48 -0.79
N LYS A 320 2.21 -32.66 -0.78
CA LYS A 320 1.32 -33.20 -1.83
C LYS A 320 0.29 -34.15 -1.21
N GLU A 321 -0.92 -34.26 -1.76
CA GLU A 321 -1.99 -35.16 -1.25
C GLU A 321 -1.55 -36.63 -1.05
N LEU A 322 -2.13 -37.32 -0.06
CA LEU A 322 -1.74 -38.70 0.32
C LEU A 322 -2.33 -39.68 -0.69
N LYS A 323 -3.62 -39.52 -1.00
CA LYS A 323 -4.34 -40.38 -1.95
C LYS A 323 -4.12 -39.99 -3.41
N LYS A 324 -3.90 -38.70 -3.71
CA LYS A 324 -3.57 -38.19 -5.06
C LYS A 324 -2.15 -37.62 -5.08
N ALA A 325 -1.12 -38.46 -4.94
CA ALA A 325 0.30 -38.10 -4.78
C ALA A 325 0.94 -37.19 -5.86
N THR A 326 0.17 -36.76 -6.87
CA THR A 326 0.57 -35.79 -7.88
C THR A 326 0.06 -34.36 -7.62
N HIS A 327 -0.97 -34.18 -6.78
CA HIS A 327 -1.54 -32.85 -6.49
C HIS A 327 -0.76 -32.15 -5.36
N PRO A 328 -0.15 -30.98 -5.62
CA PRO A 328 0.50 -30.20 -4.56
C PRO A 328 -0.56 -29.60 -3.63
N ILE A 329 -0.24 -29.51 -2.34
CA ILE A 329 -1.07 -28.82 -1.35
C ILE A 329 -0.24 -27.78 -0.61
N GLU A 330 -0.87 -26.92 0.21
CA GLU A 330 -0.19 -25.81 0.90
C GLU A 330 0.67 -26.23 2.11
N ASP A 331 0.56 -27.48 2.55
CA ASP A 331 1.37 -28.02 3.64
C ASP A 331 2.86 -28.10 3.31
N GLY A 332 3.67 -28.22 4.35
CA GLY A 332 5.11 -28.30 4.22
C GLY A 332 5.84 -27.71 5.41
N LEU A 333 7.00 -27.10 5.17
CA LEU A 333 7.65 -26.24 6.15
C LEU A 333 7.10 -24.81 6.00
N LEU A 334 6.36 -24.36 7.01
CA LEU A 334 5.47 -23.20 6.89
C LEU A 334 6.10 -21.95 7.48
N GLY A 335 6.57 -22.05 8.73
CA GLY A 335 7.08 -20.89 9.46
C GLY A 335 8.40 -21.10 10.17
N ILE A 336 9.07 -19.98 10.46
CA ILE A 336 10.34 -19.91 11.17
C ILE A 336 10.45 -18.61 11.98
N GLN A 337 10.93 -18.68 13.22
CA GLN A 337 11.29 -17.49 13.97
C GLN A 337 12.46 -17.76 14.92
N ALA A 338 13.42 -16.84 14.96
CA ALA A 338 14.50 -16.88 15.95
C ALA A 338 13.94 -16.56 17.34
N ASP A 339 14.47 -17.20 18.37
CA ASP A 339 14.15 -16.85 19.74
C ASP A 339 14.55 -15.40 20.04
N PRO A 340 13.78 -14.63 20.84
CA PRO A 340 14.17 -13.27 21.24
C PRO A 340 15.57 -13.21 21.87
N ASP A 341 16.01 -14.29 22.53
CA ASP A 341 17.33 -14.44 23.13
C ASP A 341 18.31 -15.25 22.26
N TYR A 342 18.09 -15.33 20.94
CA TYR A 342 18.89 -16.11 19.99
C TYR A 342 20.41 -15.89 20.17
N LYS A 343 20.83 -14.65 20.46
CA LYS A 343 22.24 -14.30 20.70
C LYS A 343 22.90 -15.16 21.79
N THR A 344 22.12 -15.65 22.75
CA THR A 344 22.60 -16.45 23.88
C THR A 344 22.27 -17.92 23.72
N ASN A 345 21.03 -18.25 23.34
CA ASN A 345 20.53 -19.63 23.33
C ASN A 345 20.67 -20.34 21.97
N ASN A 346 20.79 -19.59 20.88
CA ASN A 346 20.84 -20.09 19.50
C ASN A 346 19.60 -20.91 19.09
N TYR A 347 18.44 -20.63 19.68
CA TYR A 347 17.20 -21.34 19.42
C TYR A 347 16.40 -20.76 18.26
N VAL A 348 15.86 -21.64 17.42
CA VAL A 348 14.98 -21.29 16.30
C VAL A 348 13.75 -22.18 16.38
N TYR A 349 12.58 -21.57 16.18
CA TYR A 349 11.29 -22.27 16.15
C TYR A 349 10.85 -22.44 14.72
N VAL A 350 10.29 -23.60 14.40
CA VAL A 350 9.73 -23.91 13.08
C VAL A 350 8.37 -24.55 13.22
N TYR A 351 7.46 -24.22 12.30
CA TYR A 351 6.16 -24.87 12.19
C TYR A 351 6.06 -25.61 10.87
N TYR A 352 5.79 -26.91 10.93
CA TYR A 352 5.92 -27.78 9.76
C TYR A 352 5.01 -29.01 9.78
N SER A 353 4.82 -29.56 8.59
CA SER A 353 4.03 -30.75 8.26
C SER A 353 4.94 -31.96 8.08
N PRO A 354 5.26 -32.73 9.14
CA PRO A 354 6.17 -33.88 9.03
C PRO A 354 5.65 -34.97 8.08
N ALA A 355 6.54 -35.51 7.25
CA ALA A 355 6.31 -36.81 6.60
C ALA A 355 6.65 -37.92 7.61
N SER A 356 5.73 -38.21 8.53
CA SER A 356 5.93 -39.24 9.57
C SER A 356 5.71 -40.64 8.97
N PRO A 357 6.42 -41.71 9.41
CA PRO A 357 6.22 -43.07 8.89
C PRO A 357 4.79 -43.62 9.06
N ASP A 358 4.04 -43.07 10.02
CA ASP A 358 2.64 -43.38 10.29
C ASP A 358 1.66 -42.47 9.53
N ASN A 359 2.16 -41.51 8.74
CA ASN A 359 1.39 -40.47 8.05
C ASN A 359 0.37 -39.77 8.95
N LYS A 360 0.68 -39.60 10.25
CA LYS A 360 -0.21 -38.92 11.19
C LYS A 360 -0.51 -37.50 10.68
N PRO A 361 -1.78 -37.11 10.49
CA PRO A 361 -2.13 -35.84 9.87
C PRO A 361 -2.06 -34.71 10.91
N VAL A 362 -0.83 -34.30 11.24
CA VAL A 362 -0.55 -33.23 12.21
C VAL A 362 0.53 -32.29 11.71
N ASN A 363 0.49 -31.04 12.19
CA ASN A 363 1.60 -30.09 12.09
C ASN A 363 2.26 -29.93 13.47
N TYR A 364 3.58 -29.74 13.50
CA TYR A 364 4.35 -29.53 14.71
C TYR A 364 4.91 -28.12 14.76
N LEU A 365 4.75 -27.48 15.92
CA LEU A 365 5.62 -26.40 16.37
C LEU A 365 6.78 -27.02 17.13
N SER A 366 8.00 -26.86 16.61
CA SER A 366 9.21 -27.43 17.19
C SER A 366 10.30 -26.37 17.35
N ARG A 367 11.13 -26.54 18.38
CA ARG A 367 12.36 -25.76 18.60
C ARG A 367 13.58 -26.58 18.22
N PHE A 368 14.52 -25.95 17.54
CA PHE A 368 15.84 -26.47 17.18
C PHE A 368 16.95 -25.54 17.64
N THR A 369 18.18 -26.03 17.66
CA THR A 369 19.40 -25.25 17.86
C THR A 369 20.07 -24.98 16.52
N PHE A 370 20.32 -23.71 16.21
CA PHE A 370 21.08 -23.29 15.04
C PHE A 370 22.30 -22.46 15.46
N LYS A 371 23.50 -23.04 15.40
CA LYS A 371 24.75 -22.43 15.87
C LYS A 371 25.89 -22.75 14.93
N ASN A 372 26.78 -21.77 14.67
CA ASN A 372 27.98 -21.94 13.85
C ASN A 372 27.67 -22.57 12.47
N ASP A 373 26.60 -22.12 11.82
CA ASP A 373 26.10 -22.63 10.53
C ASP A 373 25.62 -24.09 10.53
N VAL A 374 25.41 -24.67 11.71
CA VAL A 374 24.87 -26.02 11.89
C VAL A 374 23.46 -25.93 12.47
N PHE A 375 22.48 -26.40 11.69
CA PHE A 375 21.11 -26.59 12.15
C PHE A 375 20.97 -28.02 12.67
N ASP A 376 20.97 -28.19 13.98
CA ASP A 376 20.99 -29.52 14.61
C ASP A 376 19.59 -30.14 14.65
N LEU A 377 19.27 -30.99 13.67
CA LEU A 377 18.00 -31.71 13.61
C LEU A 377 17.76 -32.65 14.81
N LYS A 378 18.82 -33.10 15.49
CA LYS A 378 18.68 -33.97 16.68
C LYS A 378 18.29 -33.20 17.93
N SER A 379 18.39 -31.87 17.90
CA SER A 379 18.04 -30.99 19.03
C SER A 379 16.54 -30.71 19.14
N GLU A 380 15.71 -31.30 18.27
CA GLU A 380 14.27 -31.06 18.20
C GLU A 380 13.60 -31.18 19.59
N LYS A 381 12.85 -30.13 19.95
CA LYS A 381 11.85 -30.17 21.01
C LYS A 381 10.48 -29.86 20.41
N ARG A 382 9.59 -30.85 20.40
CA ARG A 382 8.18 -30.68 19.96
C ARG A 382 7.40 -30.00 21.06
N ILE A 383 6.87 -28.81 20.76
CA ILE A 383 6.19 -27.95 21.72
C ILE A 383 4.68 -28.16 21.63
N LEU A 384 4.13 -28.11 20.41
CA LEU A 384 2.70 -28.18 20.17
C LEU A 384 2.38 -28.99 18.92
N GLU A 385 1.31 -29.77 18.99
CA GLU A 385 0.75 -30.54 17.90
C GLU A 385 -0.61 -29.95 17.50
N VAL A 386 -0.77 -29.64 16.21
CA VAL A 386 -2.03 -29.18 15.61
C VAL A 386 -2.53 -30.25 14.67
N LYS A 387 -3.72 -30.80 14.93
CA LYS A 387 -4.36 -31.77 14.05
C LYS A 387 -4.72 -31.11 12.72
N THR A 388 -4.56 -31.83 11.62
CA THR A 388 -4.96 -31.41 10.28
C THR A 388 -5.64 -32.57 9.54
N ASP A 389 -6.15 -32.28 8.37
CA ASP A 389 -6.58 -33.16 7.31
C ASP A 389 -5.55 -33.05 6.18
N ARG A 390 -5.23 -34.17 5.53
CA ARG A 390 -4.21 -34.28 4.46
C ARG A 390 -4.82 -34.73 3.15
N GLU A 391 -6.12 -34.96 3.12
CA GLU A 391 -6.84 -35.41 1.93
C GLU A 391 -7.52 -34.27 1.19
N THR A 392 -7.49 -33.06 1.75
CA THR A 392 -7.98 -31.84 1.13
C THR A 392 -6.97 -30.72 1.32
N CYS A 393 -6.78 -29.91 0.27
CA CYS A 393 -6.20 -28.57 0.40
C CYS A 393 -7.31 -27.65 0.96
N CYS A 394 -7.07 -26.59 1.74
CA CYS A 394 -5.92 -25.68 1.77
C CYS A 394 -5.85 -24.97 3.15
N HIS A 395 -5.25 -23.78 3.21
CA HIS A 395 -5.23 -22.87 4.34
C HIS A 395 -4.47 -23.42 5.54
N THR A 396 -3.15 -23.32 5.47
CA THR A 396 -2.27 -23.83 6.52
C THR A 396 -1.92 -22.77 7.57
N GLY A 397 -2.04 -21.48 7.24
CA GLY A 397 -1.49 -20.40 8.06
C GLY A 397 0.01 -20.61 8.25
N GLY A 398 0.42 -20.68 9.52
CA GLY A 398 1.71 -21.25 9.92
C GLY A 398 2.81 -20.25 10.22
N SER A 399 2.49 -18.96 10.35
CA SER A 399 3.43 -17.90 10.70
C SER A 399 3.69 -17.85 12.20
N ILE A 400 4.93 -17.50 12.59
CA ILE A 400 5.39 -17.46 13.98
C ILE A 400 5.85 -16.04 14.34
N ALA A 401 5.31 -15.47 15.41
CA ALA A 401 5.77 -14.19 15.94
C ALA A 401 5.97 -14.25 17.46
N PHE A 402 6.95 -13.50 17.97
CA PHE A 402 7.14 -13.32 19.41
C PHE A 402 6.58 -11.97 19.86
N GLY A 403 5.81 -11.99 20.94
CA GLY A 403 5.53 -10.82 21.76
C GLY A 403 6.55 -10.69 22.90
N LYS A 404 6.19 -9.89 23.90
CA LYS A 404 6.95 -9.74 25.14
C LYS A 404 7.04 -11.05 25.93
N ASP A 405 8.02 -11.14 26.83
CA ASP A 405 8.11 -12.21 27.85
C ASP A 405 8.05 -13.65 27.28
N HIS A 406 8.61 -13.86 26.09
CA HIS A 406 8.63 -15.14 25.35
C HIS A 406 7.25 -15.72 25.06
N GLU A 407 6.25 -14.84 24.90
CA GLU A 407 4.96 -15.22 24.35
C GLU A 407 5.09 -15.44 22.84
N LEU A 408 4.91 -16.69 22.42
CA LEU A 408 4.90 -17.10 21.03
C LEU A 408 3.46 -17.13 20.52
N PHE A 409 3.26 -16.46 19.39
CA PHE A 409 2.06 -16.52 18.59
C PHE A 409 2.27 -17.44 17.39
N LEU A 410 1.30 -18.32 17.14
CA LEU A 410 1.30 -19.24 16.01
C LEU A 410 -0.03 -19.13 15.27
N SER A 411 0.01 -18.81 13.98
CA SER A 411 -1.19 -18.85 13.15
C SER A 411 -1.45 -20.25 12.60
N THR A 412 -2.71 -20.64 12.54
CA THR A 412 -3.16 -21.91 11.98
C THR A 412 -4.37 -21.66 11.08
N GLY A 413 -4.31 -22.12 9.84
CA GLY A 413 -5.48 -22.06 8.97
C GLY A 413 -6.53 -23.11 9.33
N ASP A 414 -7.74 -22.94 8.80
CA ASP A 414 -8.91 -23.77 9.09
C ASP A 414 -8.75 -25.22 8.63
N ASN A 415 -7.94 -25.44 7.60
CA ASN A 415 -7.77 -26.72 6.94
C ASN A 415 -9.13 -27.35 6.53
N THR A 416 -9.89 -26.51 5.81
CA THR A 416 -11.16 -26.84 5.16
C THR A 416 -11.05 -26.56 3.67
N SER A 417 -11.79 -27.32 2.86
CA SER A 417 -11.83 -27.18 1.42
C SER A 417 -12.31 -25.78 1.02
N PRO A 418 -11.56 -25.05 0.17
CA PRO A 418 -12.06 -23.82 -0.44
C PRO A 418 -13.05 -24.09 -1.60
N PHE A 419 -13.14 -25.34 -2.04
CA PHE A 419 -13.92 -25.75 -3.20
C PHE A 419 -15.29 -26.27 -2.81
N ASP A 420 -16.22 -26.16 -3.76
CA ASP A 420 -17.55 -26.77 -3.65
C ASP A 420 -17.45 -28.29 -3.51
N GLU A 421 -18.49 -28.88 -2.93
CA GLU A 421 -18.56 -30.30 -2.62
C GLU A 421 -18.36 -31.16 -3.89
N GLU A 422 -17.33 -32.01 -3.89
CA GLU A 422 -17.10 -32.96 -4.98
C GLU A 422 -18.13 -34.11 -4.96
N ASN A 423 -18.34 -34.75 -6.12
CA ASN A 423 -19.15 -35.98 -6.26
C ASN A 423 -20.63 -35.86 -5.85
N VAL A 424 -21.20 -34.66 -5.84
CA VAL A 424 -22.66 -34.45 -5.68
C VAL A 424 -23.38 -34.45 -7.04
N PRO A 425 -24.67 -34.85 -7.12
CA PRO A 425 -25.44 -34.77 -8.36
C PRO A 425 -25.45 -33.34 -8.93
N LYS A 426 -25.44 -33.21 -10.27
CA LYS A 426 -25.52 -31.90 -10.93
C LYS A 426 -26.79 -31.15 -10.47
N GLY A 427 -26.61 -29.93 -9.99
CA GLY A 427 -27.70 -29.10 -9.46
C GLY A 427 -28.08 -29.39 -8.02
N ALA A 428 -27.37 -30.31 -7.35
CA ALA A 428 -27.47 -30.45 -5.90
C ALA A 428 -26.98 -29.18 -5.19
N PRO A 429 -27.53 -28.87 -3.99
CA PRO A 429 -27.04 -27.78 -3.15
C PRO A 429 -25.55 -27.93 -2.83
N ASN A 430 -24.83 -26.82 -2.92
CA ASN A 430 -23.39 -26.74 -2.69
C ASN A 430 -22.98 -25.36 -2.13
N THR A 431 -21.70 -25.23 -1.76
CA THR A 431 -21.16 -24.03 -1.13
C THR A 431 -21.13 -22.82 -2.07
N ASN A 432 -21.01 -22.99 -3.38
CA ASN A 432 -20.87 -21.91 -4.38
C ASN A 432 -19.85 -20.84 -3.96
N SER A 433 -18.71 -21.29 -3.41
CA SER A 433 -17.64 -20.43 -2.90
C SER A 433 -18.02 -19.44 -1.79
N PHE A 434 -19.17 -19.61 -1.11
CA PHE A 434 -19.49 -18.90 0.15
C PHE A 434 -18.81 -19.61 1.34
N ALA A 435 -19.18 -19.26 2.58
CA ALA A 435 -18.74 -19.99 3.76
C ALA A 435 -19.07 -21.50 3.66
N PRO A 436 -18.10 -22.41 3.87
CA PRO A 436 -18.31 -23.86 3.83
C PRO A 436 -18.95 -24.32 5.14
N LEU A 437 -20.22 -24.74 5.06
CA LEU A 437 -21.06 -25.08 6.21
C LEU A 437 -21.70 -26.48 6.07
N ASP A 438 -21.14 -27.38 5.26
CA ASP A 438 -21.76 -28.68 4.99
C ASP A 438 -21.34 -29.76 6.00
N ASP A 439 -22.17 -29.98 7.04
CA ASP A 439 -21.93 -31.01 8.05
C ASP A 439 -22.63 -32.35 7.76
N ARG A 440 -23.03 -32.60 6.52
CA ARG A 440 -23.53 -33.92 6.12
C ARG A 440 -22.40 -34.97 6.27
N PRO A 441 -22.72 -36.22 6.66
CA PRO A 441 -21.72 -37.28 6.76
C PRO A 441 -20.95 -37.47 5.44
N GLY A 442 -19.62 -37.50 5.51
CA GLY A 442 -18.73 -37.61 4.35
C GLY A 442 -18.31 -36.28 3.71
N PHE A 443 -18.83 -35.15 4.19
CA PHE A 443 -18.46 -33.79 3.76
C PHE A 443 -17.76 -33.01 4.87
N GLU A 444 -17.15 -33.69 5.84
CA GLU A 444 -16.53 -33.02 6.99
C GLU A 444 -15.45 -32.01 6.56
N THR A 445 -14.78 -32.23 5.43
CA THR A 445 -13.81 -31.28 4.84
C THR A 445 -14.43 -29.99 4.30
N ASN A 446 -15.76 -29.88 4.25
CA ASN A 446 -16.53 -28.74 3.74
C ASN A 446 -17.33 -28.05 4.86
N ASP A 447 -16.93 -28.25 6.12
CA ASP A 447 -17.57 -27.66 7.30
C ASP A 447 -16.57 -26.92 8.18
N ASP A 448 -16.45 -25.61 8.00
CA ASP A 448 -15.54 -24.78 8.80
C ASP A 448 -15.96 -24.63 10.26
N ARG A 449 -17.20 -24.99 10.59
CA ARG A 449 -17.69 -25.00 11.96
C ARG A 449 -17.01 -26.09 12.79
N ARG A 450 -16.40 -27.11 12.17
CA ARG A 450 -15.58 -28.13 12.87
C ARG A 450 -14.21 -27.60 13.32
N ALA A 451 -13.71 -26.55 12.65
CA ALA A 451 -12.36 -26.02 12.78
C ALA A 451 -12.40 -24.56 13.24
N ALA A 452 -12.43 -23.59 12.33
CA ALA A 452 -12.43 -22.15 12.64
C ALA A 452 -13.48 -21.76 13.70
N GLY A 453 -14.71 -22.25 13.56
CA GLY A 453 -15.83 -22.02 14.48
C GLY A 453 -15.85 -22.90 15.74
N ASN A 454 -14.93 -23.85 15.89
CA ASN A 454 -14.89 -24.77 17.02
C ASN A 454 -13.90 -24.27 18.08
N SER A 455 -14.37 -24.01 19.30
CA SER A 455 -13.53 -23.58 20.43
C SER A 455 -12.63 -24.69 20.97
N ASN A 456 -12.89 -25.95 20.61
CA ASN A 456 -12.12 -27.12 21.03
C ASN A 456 -11.15 -27.64 19.94
N ASP A 457 -10.94 -26.87 18.87
CA ASP A 457 -10.01 -27.19 17.78
C ASP A 457 -8.96 -26.07 17.64
N LEU A 458 -7.73 -26.44 17.28
CA LEU A 458 -6.62 -25.50 17.12
C LEU A 458 -6.50 -24.94 15.69
N ARG A 459 -7.29 -25.41 14.72
CA ARG A 459 -7.31 -24.91 13.34
C ARG A 459 -8.19 -23.68 13.19
N GLY A 460 -7.82 -22.78 12.27
CA GLY A 460 -8.49 -21.51 12.04
C GLY A 460 -8.33 -20.54 13.22
N LYS A 461 -7.15 -20.53 13.85
CA LYS A 461 -6.85 -19.80 15.09
C LYS A 461 -5.54 -19.01 14.96
N ILE A 462 -5.36 -18.07 15.88
CA ILE A 462 -4.01 -17.64 16.28
C ILE A 462 -3.86 -18.02 17.75
N LEU A 463 -2.86 -18.87 18.00
CA LEU A 463 -2.56 -19.43 19.30
C LEU A 463 -1.54 -18.55 20.01
N ARG A 464 -1.62 -18.44 21.34
CA ARG A 464 -0.64 -17.73 22.17
C ARG A 464 -0.22 -18.61 23.33
N ILE A 465 1.06 -18.94 23.38
CA ILE A 465 1.67 -19.76 24.41
C ILE A 465 2.93 -19.06 24.93
N LYS A 466 3.31 -19.31 26.18
CA LYS A 466 4.59 -18.80 26.70
C LYS A 466 5.61 -19.91 26.78
N ILE A 467 6.73 -19.72 26.09
CA ILE A 467 7.74 -20.75 25.91
C ILE A 467 8.63 -20.84 27.15
N LYS A 468 8.94 -22.07 27.56
CA LYS A 468 9.88 -22.35 28.65
C LYS A 468 11.25 -22.75 28.11
N PRO A 469 12.34 -22.50 28.86
CA PRO A 469 13.70 -22.86 28.44
C PRO A 469 13.90 -24.36 28.11
N ASP A 470 13.12 -25.25 28.72
CA ASP A 470 13.20 -26.70 28.49
C ASP A 470 12.51 -27.15 27.18
N GLY A 471 11.81 -26.25 26.48
CA GLY A 471 11.05 -26.56 25.28
C GLY A 471 9.61 -27.01 25.56
N THR A 472 9.11 -26.84 26.79
CA THR A 472 7.68 -26.91 27.11
C THR A 472 7.05 -25.52 27.04
N TYR A 473 5.74 -25.41 27.31
CA TYR A 473 5.05 -24.13 27.34
C TYR A 473 4.08 -24.01 28.52
N GLU A 474 3.66 -22.78 28.82
CA GLU A 474 2.54 -22.45 29.69
C GLU A 474 1.47 -21.65 28.95
N ILE A 475 0.26 -21.65 29.50
CA ILE A 475 -0.86 -20.84 29.00
C ILE A 475 -0.76 -19.45 29.63
N PRO A 476 -0.55 -18.38 28.85
CA PRO A 476 -0.55 -17.01 29.37
C PRO A 476 -1.96 -16.59 29.79
N GLU A 477 -2.03 -15.65 30.74
CA GLU A 477 -3.30 -14.98 31.04
C GLU A 477 -3.77 -14.12 29.87
N GLY A 478 -5.09 -13.96 29.74
CA GLY A 478 -5.70 -13.13 28.69
C GLY A 478 -5.93 -13.82 27.35
N ASN A 479 -5.69 -15.15 27.25
CA ASN A 479 -6.22 -15.94 26.14
C ASN A 479 -7.75 -16.01 26.19
N LEU A 480 -8.37 -16.33 25.05
CA LEU A 480 -9.83 -16.25 24.87
C LEU A 480 -10.58 -17.16 25.85
N PHE A 481 -10.01 -18.33 26.14
CA PHE A 481 -10.58 -19.31 27.05
C PHE A 481 -9.63 -19.59 28.22
N ALA A 482 -10.16 -19.53 29.44
CA ALA A 482 -9.39 -19.86 30.63
C ALA A 482 -9.02 -21.35 30.67
N LYS A 483 -7.83 -21.66 31.18
CA LYS A 483 -7.36 -23.05 31.36
C LYS A 483 -8.36 -23.86 32.18
N GLY A 484 -8.74 -25.03 31.66
CA GLY A 484 -9.70 -25.94 32.29
C GLY A 484 -11.17 -25.70 31.91
N THR A 485 -11.46 -24.69 31.08
CA THR A 485 -12.82 -24.47 30.56
C THR A 485 -13.23 -25.63 29.64
N ALA A 486 -14.31 -26.33 29.99
CA ALA A 486 -14.78 -27.49 29.24
C ALA A 486 -15.16 -27.13 27.78
N GLY A 487 -14.83 -28.00 26.83
CA GLY A 487 -15.11 -27.78 25.41
C GLY A 487 -14.29 -26.66 24.77
N THR A 488 -13.15 -26.29 25.36
CA THR A 488 -12.28 -25.24 24.82
C THR A 488 -10.80 -25.60 24.86
N ARG A 489 -10.01 -24.97 23.98
CA ARG A 489 -8.56 -25.01 23.99
C ARG A 489 -7.99 -23.71 24.55
N PRO A 490 -7.26 -23.75 25.69
CA PRO A 490 -6.75 -22.53 26.33
C PRO A 490 -5.60 -21.87 25.57
N GLU A 491 -5.03 -22.53 24.56
CA GLU A 491 -4.01 -21.96 23.68
C GLU A 491 -4.59 -20.86 22.75
N ILE A 492 -5.91 -20.82 22.57
CA ILE A 492 -6.58 -19.92 21.62
C ILE A 492 -6.55 -18.47 22.14
N TYR A 493 -5.90 -17.58 21.38
CA TYR A 493 -5.96 -16.13 21.59
C TYR A 493 -6.96 -15.49 20.62
N VAL A 494 -6.90 -15.88 19.34
CA VAL A 494 -7.86 -15.48 18.30
C VAL A 494 -8.54 -16.73 17.77
N MET A 495 -9.88 -16.70 17.67
CA MET A 495 -10.64 -17.71 16.95
C MET A 495 -11.41 -17.14 15.77
N GLY A 496 -11.93 -18.01 14.92
CA GLY A 496 -12.74 -17.64 13.77
C GLY A 496 -11.93 -17.00 12.65
N ASN A 497 -10.84 -17.66 12.25
CA ASN A 497 -10.04 -17.27 11.08
C ASN A 497 -10.14 -18.36 10.00
N ARG A 498 -10.11 -17.96 8.73
CA ARG A 498 -10.00 -18.86 7.57
C ARG A 498 -8.54 -19.25 7.31
N ASN A 499 -7.76 -18.30 6.79
CA ASN A 499 -6.33 -18.48 6.50
C ASN A 499 -5.51 -17.28 6.99
N PRO A 500 -5.19 -17.20 8.30
CA PRO A 500 -4.36 -16.14 8.87
C PRO A 500 -2.90 -16.36 8.49
N TYR A 501 -2.50 -15.95 7.28
CA TYR A 501 -1.27 -16.46 6.66
C TYR A 501 0.01 -15.82 7.21
N ARG A 502 0.05 -14.50 7.38
CA ARG A 502 1.20 -13.78 7.94
C ARG A 502 0.79 -12.92 9.12
N ILE A 503 1.48 -13.12 10.24
CA ILE A 503 1.19 -12.44 11.50
C ILE A 503 2.38 -11.55 11.91
N THR A 504 2.08 -10.49 12.64
CA THR A 504 3.11 -9.68 13.32
C THR A 504 2.60 -9.20 14.66
N ILE A 505 3.52 -8.95 15.59
CA ILE A 505 3.23 -8.28 16.86
C ILE A 505 3.90 -6.91 16.83
N ASP A 506 3.14 -5.86 17.11
CA ASP A 506 3.73 -4.54 17.34
C ASP A 506 4.55 -4.60 18.65
N PRO A 507 5.88 -4.41 18.60
CA PRO A 507 6.73 -4.53 19.78
C PRO A 507 6.41 -3.49 20.87
N LYS A 508 5.74 -2.37 20.56
CA LYS A 508 5.38 -1.36 21.56
C LYS A 508 4.01 -1.60 22.17
N THR A 509 2.98 -1.75 21.33
CA THR A 509 1.60 -1.90 21.82
C THR A 509 1.23 -3.33 22.17
N GLN A 510 2.00 -4.31 21.68
CA GLN A 510 1.71 -5.75 21.75
C GLN A 510 0.42 -6.14 21.01
N TYR A 511 -0.08 -5.29 20.11
CA TYR A 511 -1.20 -5.62 19.24
C TYR A 511 -0.74 -6.61 18.17
N LEU A 512 -1.59 -7.61 17.95
CA LEU A 512 -1.40 -8.62 16.91
C LEU A 512 -2.09 -8.16 15.63
N TYR A 513 -1.39 -8.26 14.50
CA TYR A 513 -1.94 -8.00 13.17
C TYR A 513 -1.74 -9.22 12.28
N TRP A 514 -2.67 -9.46 11.37
CA TRP A 514 -2.53 -10.52 10.36
C TRP A 514 -3.29 -10.19 9.09
N GLY A 515 -2.83 -10.78 7.98
CA GLY A 515 -3.64 -10.86 6.76
C GLY A 515 -4.41 -12.18 6.71
N GLU A 516 -5.64 -12.11 6.23
CA GLU A 516 -6.56 -13.23 6.16
C GLU A 516 -7.18 -13.35 4.77
N VAL A 517 -7.03 -14.55 4.18
CA VAL A 517 -7.54 -14.86 2.83
C VAL A 517 -8.94 -15.43 2.95
N GLY A 518 -9.93 -14.72 2.40
CA GLY A 518 -11.35 -15.09 2.47
C GLY A 518 -11.83 -16.03 1.36
N PRO A 519 -13.14 -16.29 1.28
CA PRO A 519 -13.72 -17.19 0.29
C PRO A 519 -13.85 -16.53 -1.09
N ASP A 520 -14.25 -17.28 -2.12
CA ASP A 520 -14.18 -16.84 -3.52
C ASP A 520 -15.49 -16.32 -4.13
N ALA A 521 -16.60 -16.33 -3.38
CA ALA A 521 -17.88 -15.81 -3.84
C ALA A 521 -17.74 -14.38 -4.42
N ARG A 522 -18.14 -14.21 -5.69
CA ARG A 522 -17.94 -12.97 -6.46
C ARG A 522 -19.03 -11.92 -6.25
N ALA A 523 -20.21 -12.34 -5.82
CA ALA A 523 -21.39 -11.48 -5.70
C ALA A 523 -22.12 -11.75 -4.39
N ASP A 524 -22.73 -10.71 -3.84
CA ASP A 524 -23.53 -10.80 -2.63
C ASP A 524 -24.80 -11.61 -2.90
N SER A 525 -25.23 -12.36 -1.90
CA SER A 525 -26.49 -13.09 -1.87
C SER A 525 -27.11 -12.93 -0.48
N MET A 526 -27.27 -11.67 -0.06
CA MET A 526 -27.63 -11.28 1.31
C MET A 526 -28.98 -11.82 1.82
N ALA A 527 -29.85 -12.29 0.93
CA ALA A 527 -31.15 -12.85 1.32
C ALA A 527 -31.10 -14.35 1.59
N THR A 528 -30.06 -15.06 1.13
CA THR A 528 -30.05 -16.54 1.14
C THR A 528 -28.70 -17.16 1.50
N ARG A 529 -27.57 -16.62 1.05
CA ARG A 529 -26.24 -17.19 1.38
C ARG A 529 -25.44 -16.28 2.29
N GLY A 530 -25.49 -14.98 2.04
CA GLY A 530 -24.70 -13.97 2.75
C GLY A 530 -23.84 -13.12 1.82
N PRO A 531 -22.81 -12.46 2.35
CA PRO A 531 -21.96 -11.56 1.58
C PRO A 531 -21.06 -12.30 0.59
N LYS A 532 -20.59 -11.58 -0.43
CA LYS A 532 -19.46 -11.99 -1.26
C LYS A 532 -18.20 -12.15 -0.40
N GLY A 533 -17.18 -12.81 -0.91
CA GLY A 533 -15.95 -12.96 -0.13
C GLY A 533 -15.22 -11.62 0.05
N TYR A 534 -14.41 -11.53 1.10
CA TYR A 534 -13.49 -10.42 1.41
C TYR A 534 -12.14 -10.99 1.85
N ASP A 535 -11.05 -10.35 1.45
CA ASP A 535 -9.80 -10.51 2.21
C ASP A 535 -9.74 -9.44 3.28
N GLU A 536 -9.03 -9.74 4.35
CA GLU A 536 -8.97 -8.89 5.53
C GLU A 536 -7.54 -8.65 5.98
N VAL A 537 -7.27 -7.46 6.49
CA VAL A 537 -6.20 -7.25 7.45
C VAL A 537 -6.89 -7.05 8.80
N ASN A 538 -6.45 -7.81 9.80
CA ASN A 538 -7.09 -7.88 11.10
C ASN A 538 -6.15 -7.38 12.21
N GLN A 539 -6.75 -6.98 13.34
CA GLN A 539 -6.06 -6.47 14.52
C GLN A 539 -6.70 -7.04 15.78
N ALA A 540 -5.89 -7.66 16.64
CA ALA A 540 -6.30 -8.08 17.97
C ALA A 540 -5.54 -7.27 19.04
N ARG A 541 -6.25 -6.33 19.66
CA ARG A 541 -5.77 -5.61 20.87
C ARG A 541 -5.87 -6.45 22.13
N LYS A 542 -6.74 -7.47 22.10
CA LYS A 542 -6.99 -8.48 23.11
C LYS A 542 -7.53 -9.74 22.41
N ALA A 543 -7.59 -10.85 23.13
CA ALA A 543 -8.19 -12.09 22.62
C ALA A 543 -9.64 -11.89 22.16
N GLY A 544 -10.07 -12.62 21.12
CA GLY A 544 -11.41 -12.46 20.54
C GLY A 544 -11.79 -13.49 19.47
N ASN A 545 -13.06 -13.49 19.09
CA ASN A 545 -13.60 -14.23 17.94
C ASN A 545 -13.73 -13.27 16.74
N PHE A 546 -13.09 -13.57 15.62
CA PHE A 546 -13.08 -12.74 14.41
C PHE A 546 -14.05 -13.24 13.33
N GLY A 547 -14.92 -14.19 13.70
CA GLY A 547 -16.22 -14.35 13.07
C GLY A 547 -16.31 -15.47 12.03
N TRP A 548 -15.24 -15.84 11.34
CA TRP A 548 -15.28 -16.91 10.33
C TRP A 548 -15.69 -18.27 10.96
N PRO A 549 -16.56 -19.10 10.34
CA PRO A 549 -17.21 -18.94 9.03
C PRO A 549 -18.60 -18.26 9.07
N TYR A 550 -18.97 -17.65 10.19
CA TYR A 550 -20.31 -17.07 10.38
C TYR A 550 -20.40 -15.64 9.86
N LEU A 551 -19.31 -14.90 9.98
CA LEU A 551 -19.20 -13.49 9.67
C LEU A 551 -17.96 -13.21 8.81
N ILE A 552 -17.97 -12.09 8.09
CA ILE A 552 -16.82 -11.59 7.32
C ILE A 552 -16.84 -10.06 7.25
N GLY A 553 -15.68 -9.45 7.05
CA GLY A 553 -15.48 -8.01 6.92
C GLY A 553 -15.97 -7.26 8.16
N PRO A 554 -16.87 -6.28 8.03
CA PRO A 554 -17.39 -5.52 9.16
C PRO A 554 -18.49 -6.27 9.93
N ASN A 555 -18.33 -7.58 10.16
CA ASN A 555 -19.34 -8.50 10.71
C ASN A 555 -20.59 -8.71 9.82
N LEU A 556 -20.41 -8.80 8.50
CA LEU A 556 -21.49 -9.21 7.59
C LEU A 556 -21.78 -10.70 7.78
N ALA A 557 -23.03 -11.05 8.07
CA ALA A 557 -23.42 -12.41 8.42
C ALA A 557 -23.73 -13.29 7.20
N TYR A 558 -23.23 -14.52 7.22
CA TYR A 558 -23.72 -15.61 6.38
C TYR A 558 -25.05 -16.16 6.91
N HIS A 559 -25.74 -16.92 6.08
CA HIS A 559 -26.95 -17.63 6.47
C HIS A 559 -26.68 -19.08 6.77
N GLU A 560 -27.45 -19.64 7.70
CA GLU A 560 -27.59 -21.09 7.78
C GLU A 560 -28.03 -21.64 6.42
N TYR A 561 -27.46 -22.76 6.00
CA TYR A 561 -27.77 -23.38 4.73
C TYR A 561 -27.90 -24.90 4.90
N ASN A 562 -29.05 -25.44 4.49
CA ASN A 562 -29.27 -26.88 4.52
C ASN A 562 -28.82 -27.48 3.18
N TYR A 563 -27.69 -28.17 3.18
CA TYR A 563 -27.12 -28.79 1.98
C TYR A 563 -27.87 -30.05 1.52
N ALA A 564 -28.79 -30.60 2.32
CA ALA A 564 -29.65 -31.69 1.88
C ALA A 564 -30.86 -31.19 1.07
N THR A 565 -31.39 -30.01 1.40
CA THR A 565 -32.62 -29.47 0.79
C THR A 565 -32.40 -28.24 -0.09
N GLY A 566 -31.26 -27.56 0.05
CA GLY A 566 -30.94 -26.30 -0.63
C GLY A 566 -31.63 -25.07 -0.03
N THR A 567 -32.22 -25.20 1.16
CA THR A 567 -32.97 -24.12 1.80
C THR A 567 -32.09 -23.30 2.74
N SER A 568 -32.19 -21.98 2.66
CA SER A 568 -31.53 -21.04 3.57
C SER A 568 -32.35 -20.82 4.84
N GLY A 569 -31.65 -20.74 5.97
CA GLY A 569 -32.19 -20.39 7.27
C GLY A 569 -31.92 -18.92 7.64
N ALA A 570 -31.93 -18.65 8.95
CA ALA A 570 -31.63 -17.33 9.47
C ALA A 570 -30.16 -16.93 9.22
N ALA A 571 -29.92 -15.62 9.14
CA ALA A 571 -28.56 -15.08 9.23
C ALA A 571 -28.00 -15.35 10.63
N PHE A 572 -26.70 -15.64 10.73
CA PHE A 572 -26.04 -15.77 12.03
C PHE A 572 -26.06 -14.45 12.79
N ASP A 573 -26.26 -14.50 14.11
CA ASP A 573 -26.19 -13.32 14.98
C ASP A 573 -24.72 -12.95 15.25
N PRO A 574 -24.24 -11.76 14.83
CA PRO A 574 -22.87 -11.35 15.08
C PRO A 574 -22.49 -11.24 16.56
N LEU A 575 -23.45 -10.97 17.44
CA LEU A 575 -23.22 -10.85 18.88
C LEU A 575 -23.25 -12.20 19.58
N LYS A 576 -23.86 -13.21 18.97
CA LYS A 576 -24.01 -14.53 19.55
C LYS A 576 -24.04 -15.64 18.48
N PRO A 577 -22.92 -15.87 17.75
CA PRO A 577 -22.89 -16.91 16.73
C PRO A 577 -23.13 -18.29 17.36
N VAL A 578 -23.87 -19.15 16.67
CA VAL A 578 -24.20 -20.49 17.14
C VAL A 578 -23.53 -21.54 16.26
N ASN A 579 -22.67 -22.36 16.86
CA ASN A 579 -22.09 -23.52 16.21
C ASN A 579 -22.98 -24.76 16.40
N ASN A 580 -23.89 -24.95 15.44
CA ASN A 580 -24.84 -26.07 15.36
C ASN A 580 -24.35 -27.23 14.48
N SER A 581 -23.08 -27.26 14.06
CA SER A 581 -22.55 -28.37 13.29
C SER A 581 -22.57 -29.68 14.07
N ARG A 582 -22.87 -30.78 13.38
CA ARG A 582 -22.69 -32.15 13.90
C ARG A 582 -21.25 -32.49 14.26
N ASN A 583 -20.28 -31.78 13.67
CA ASN A 583 -18.85 -31.98 13.89
C ASN A 583 -18.29 -31.06 15.00
N ASN A 584 -19.11 -30.25 15.65
CA ASN A 584 -18.69 -29.38 16.74
C ASN A 584 -18.42 -30.19 18.01
N THR A 585 -17.22 -30.03 18.57
CA THR A 585 -16.79 -30.64 19.84
C THR A 585 -16.53 -29.62 20.94
N GLY A 586 -16.82 -28.34 20.67
CA GLY A 586 -16.62 -27.22 21.58
C GLY A 586 -17.92 -26.57 22.03
N LEU A 587 -17.87 -25.28 22.27
CA LEU A 587 -19.00 -24.46 22.68
C LEU A 587 -20.02 -24.37 21.54
N LYS A 588 -21.30 -24.40 21.90
CA LYS A 588 -22.40 -24.17 20.97
C LYS A 588 -22.66 -22.68 20.76
N GLU A 589 -22.62 -21.89 21.82
CA GLU A 589 -22.74 -20.42 21.74
C GLU A 589 -21.33 -19.83 21.81
N LEU A 590 -20.95 -19.08 20.78
CA LEU A 590 -19.61 -18.52 20.64
C LEU A 590 -19.52 -17.08 21.16
N PRO A 591 -18.32 -16.59 21.51
CA PRO A 591 -18.11 -15.18 21.81
C PRO A 591 -18.53 -14.27 20.64
N PRO A 592 -18.91 -13.01 20.91
CA PRO A 592 -19.28 -12.04 19.87
C PRO A 592 -18.17 -11.87 18.82
N GLY A 593 -18.56 -11.78 17.55
CA GLY A 593 -17.67 -11.50 16.43
C GLY A 593 -17.09 -10.09 16.50
N GLN A 594 -15.79 -9.97 16.26
CA GLN A 594 -15.07 -8.72 16.10
C GLN A 594 -14.96 -8.39 14.62
N PRO A 595 -15.23 -7.13 14.21
CA PRO A 595 -15.13 -6.74 12.82
C PRO A 595 -13.68 -6.73 12.37
N ALA A 596 -13.47 -6.96 11.08
CA ALA A 596 -12.17 -6.83 10.46
C ALA A 596 -11.63 -5.39 10.55
N PHE A 597 -10.31 -5.26 10.64
CA PHE A 597 -9.66 -3.94 10.74
C PHE A 597 -9.67 -3.21 9.39
N ILE A 598 -9.37 -3.92 8.31
CA ILE A 598 -9.49 -3.48 6.91
C ILE A 598 -10.04 -4.67 6.10
N TRP A 599 -10.98 -4.43 5.19
CA TRP A 599 -11.57 -5.49 4.35
C TRP A 599 -11.74 -5.05 2.90
N TYR A 600 -11.57 -5.98 1.95
CA TYR A 600 -11.78 -5.65 0.54
C TYR A 600 -12.21 -6.83 -0.35
N PRO A 601 -13.15 -6.58 -1.29
CA PRO A 601 -13.56 -7.58 -2.25
C PRO A 601 -12.57 -7.69 -3.43
N TYR A 602 -12.92 -8.53 -4.41
CA TYR A 602 -12.27 -8.51 -5.73
C TYR A 602 -12.49 -7.18 -6.47
N ASP A 603 -13.67 -6.57 -6.31
CA ASP A 603 -14.01 -5.26 -6.87
C ASP A 603 -13.39 -4.11 -6.05
N ALA A 604 -13.64 -2.87 -6.46
CA ALA A 604 -13.23 -1.70 -5.71
C ALA A 604 -13.92 -1.71 -4.34
N SER A 605 -13.12 -1.61 -3.26
CA SER A 605 -13.66 -1.48 -1.92
C SER A 605 -14.26 -0.09 -1.74
N PRO A 606 -15.54 0.04 -1.35
CA PRO A 606 -16.13 1.34 -1.05
C PRO A 606 -15.54 1.96 0.23
N ASP A 607 -15.07 1.12 1.16
CA ASP A 607 -14.54 1.55 2.46
C ASP A 607 -13.03 1.83 2.39
N PHE A 608 -12.31 1.09 1.54
CA PHE A 608 -10.85 1.15 1.40
C PHE A 608 -10.41 1.16 -0.07
N PRO A 609 -10.80 2.19 -0.86
CA PRO A 609 -10.52 2.22 -2.29
C PRO A 609 -9.02 2.12 -2.63
N GLN A 610 -8.14 2.51 -1.71
CA GLN A 610 -6.69 2.47 -1.87
C GLN A 610 -6.14 1.07 -2.12
N VAL A 611 -6.85 -0.01 -1.75
CA VAL A 611 -6.41 -1.41 -1.93
C VAL A 611 -6.52 -1.89 -3.38
N GLY A 612 -7.24 -1.14 -4.23
CA GLY A 612 -7.45 -1.48 -5.65
C GLY A 612 -8.39 -2.66 -5.89
N THR A 613 -8.31 -3.24 -7.08
CA THR A 613 -9.17 -4.32 -7.59
C THR A 613 -8.33 -5.51 -8.07
N GLY A 614 -8.95 -6.68 -8.27
CA GLY A 614 -8.32 -7.87 -8.84
C GLY A 614 -8.19 -9.02 -7.85
N GLY A 615 -7.38 -10.03 -8.15
CA GLY A 615 -7.11 -11.13 -7.22
C GLY A 615 -6.56 -10.63 -5.88
N ARG A 616 -6.73 -11.40 -4.80
CA ARG A 616 -6.49 -10.93 -3.44
C ARG A 616 -5.89 -12.02 -2.56
N THR A 617 -4.93 -11.63 -1.75
CA THR A 617 -4.27 -12.41 -0.71
C THR A 617 -3.64 -11.40 0.26
N ALA A 618 -4.43 -10.95 1.24
CA ALA A 618 -3.99 -9.99 2.25
C ALA A 618 -2.88 -10.54 3.16
N MET A 619 -1.90 -9.70 3.50
CA MET A 619 -0.85 -9.98 4.47
C MET A 619 -0.58 -8.76 5.36
N ALA A 620 -0.19 -8.99 6.61
CA ALA A 620 0.22 -7.93 7.53
C ALA A 620 1.72 -8.05 7.80
N GLY A 621 2.42 -6.94 7.60
CA GLY A 621 3.83 -6.77 7.95
C GLY A 621 3.99 -5.90 9.19
N PRO A 622 5.23 -5.52 9.54
CA PRO A 622 5.56 -4.91 10.82
C PRO A 622 4.99 -3.49 10.98
N VAL A 623 4.74 -3.11 12.24
CA VAL A 623 4.59 -1.70 12.63
C VAL A 623 5.99 -1.11 12.82
N TYR A 624 6.33 -0.05 12.09
CA TYR A 624 7.68 0.51 12.13
C TYR A 624 7.88 1.46 13.32
N HIS A 625 8.93 1.23 14.12
CA HIS A 625 9.34 2.12 15.21
C HIS A 625 10.84 2.41 15.15
N GLY A 626 11.23 3.46 14.43
CA GLY A 626 12.63 3.80 14.17
C GLY A 626 13.46 4.09 15.42
N ASP A 627 12.82 4.51 16.52
CA ASP A 627 13.47 4.80 17.81
C ASP A 627 13.95 3.54 18.56
N MET A 628 13.57 2.33 18.10
CA MET A 628 14.08 1.07 18.67
C MET A 628 15.46 0.67 18.11
N TYR A 629 15.94 1.36 17.07
CA TYR A 629 17.14 0.96 16.33
C TYR A 629 18.26 1.99 16.48
N LYS A 630 19.50 1.51 16.48
CA LYS A 630 20.69 2.36 16.59
C LYS A 630 21.15 2.94 15.26
N THR A 631 20.74 2.30 14.17
CA THR A 631 21.09 2.69 12.80
C THR A 631 19.86 3.27 12.10
N PRO A 632 20.04 4.27 11.21
CA PRO A 632 18.93 4.79 10.41
C PRO A 632 18.31 3.69 9.55
N GLY A 633 16.99 3.60 9.64
CA GLY A 633 16.16 2.67 8.87
C GLY A 633 15.25 3.41 7.89
N LEU A 634 13.94 3.15 7.96
CA LEU A 634 12.95 4.00 7.30
C LEU A 634 12.90 5.38 8.00
N PRO A 635 12.55 6.46 7.26
CA PRO A 635 12.45 7.79 7.85
C PRO A 635 11.35 7.87 8.90
N ALA A 636 11.48 8.85 9.81
CA ALA A 636 10.55 9.08 10.92
C ALA A 636 9.07 9.21 10.51
N TYR A 637 8.80 9.55 9.24
CA TYR A 637 7.46 9.55 8.66
C TYR A 637 6.71 8.23 8.86
N TYR A 638 7.41 7.08 8.82
CA TYR A 638 6.79 5.76 8.97
C TYR A 638 6.67 5.29 10.42
N ASN A 639 7.14 6.05 11.40
CA ASN A 639 7.02 5.67 12.81
C ASN A 639 5.55 5.51 13.21
N GLY A 640 5.23 4.36 13.83
CA GLY A 640 3.88 3.98 14.25
C GLY A 640 2.95 3.54 13.13
N LYS A 641 3.42 3.45 11.87
CA LYS A 641 2.61 2.97 10.74
C LYS A 641 2.73 1.46 10.60
N LEU A 642 1.60 0.80 10.37
CA LEU A 642 1.54 -0.61 9.98
C LEU A 642 1.84 -0.74 8.48
N LEU A 643 2.80 -1.58 8.11
CA LEU A 643 3.05 -1.93 6.72
C LEU A 643 2.23 -3.15 6.34
N ILE A 644 1.22 -2.98 5.50
CA ILE A 644 0.44 -4.08 4.93
C ILE A 644 0.90 -4.35 3.51
N TYR A 645 0.77 -5.59 3.07
CA TYR A 645 1.18 -5.99 1.72
C TYR A 645 0.25 -7.05 1.17
N GLU A 646 0.28 -7.22 -0.15
CA GLU A 646 -0.67 -8.09 -0.81
C GLU A 646 0.06 -8.88 -1.91
N TRP A 647 -0.18 -10.18 -1.91
CA TRP A 647 0.62 -11.14 -2.65
C TRP A 647 0.25 -11.22 -4.13
N ILE A 648 -1.03 -11.14 -4.54
CA ILE A 648 -1.40 -11.25 -5.96
C ILE A 648 -1.08 -9.97 -6.76
N ARG A 649 -1.44 -8.83 -6.21
CA ARG A 649 -1.35 -7.47 -6.78
C ARG A 649 0.03 -6.85 -6.54
N GLY A 650 0.81 -7.36 -5.58
CA GLY A 650 2.23 -7.04 -5.42
C GLY A 650 2.50 -5.61 -4.92
N TRP A 651 1.62 -5.06 -4.09
CA TRP A 651 1.79 -3.75 -3.47
C TRP A 651 2.19 -3.84 -1.99
N ILE A 652 2.78 -2.77 -1.48
CA ILE A 652 2.95 -2.48 -0.05
C ILE A 652 2.26 -1.15 0.25
N LYS A 653 1.57 -1.04 1.38
CA LYS A 653 0.91 0.18 1.84
C LYS A 653 1.24 0.46 3.29
N ALA A 654 1.42 1.74 3.61
CA ALA A 654 1.59 2.21 4.98
C ALA A 654 0.24 2.70 5.52
N VAL A 655 -0.20 2.11 6.63
CA VAL A 655 -1.43 2.48 7.34
C VAL A 655 -1.08 3.37 8.51
N THR A 656 -1.66 4.56 8.52
CA THR A 656 -1.57 5.49 9.64
C THR A 656 -2.61 5.11 10.69
N LEU A 657 -2.15 4.98 11.93
CA LEU A 657 -2.99 4.65 13.07
C LEU A 657 -3.23 5.89 13.94
N THR A 658 -4.41 5.98 14.57
CA THR A 658 -4.61 6.90 15.69
C THR A 658 -3.78 6.44 16.92
N PRO A 659 -3.58 7.28 17.94
CA PRO A 659 -2.91 6.86 19.17
C PRO A 659 -3.55 5.63 19.85
N GLU A 660 -4.85 5.42 19.65
CA GLU A 660 -5.61 4.28 20.17
C GLU A 660 -5.41 3.00 19.34
N GLY A 661 -4.77 3.11 18.17
CA GLY A 661 -4.52 2.03 17.22
C GLY A 661 -5.62 1.85 16.17
N ASP A 662 -6.53 2.81 16.00
CA ASP A 662 -7.59 2.77 14.99
C ASP A 662 -7.05 3.18 13.61
N TYR A 663 -7.68 2.70 12.53
CA TYR A 663 -7.35 3.11 11.16
C TYR A 663 -7.64 4.61 10.96
N ASP A 664 -6.66 5.37 10.45
CA ASP A 664 -6.85 6.78 10.08
C ASP A 664 -6.73 7.03 8.57
N ASN A 665 -5.64 6.51 7.97
CA ASN A 665 -5.35 6.69 6.55
C ASN A 665 -4.50 5.53 6.01
N MET A 666 -4.47 5.37 4.69
CA MET A 666 -3.60 4.44 3.99
C MET A 666 -2.96 5.13 2.78
N GLU A 667 -1.68 4.87 2.56
CA GLU A 667 -0.94 5.34 1.39
C GLU A 667 -0.06 4.23 0.80
N PRO A 668 0.25 4.27 -0.50
CA PRO A 668 1.21 3.34 -1.08
C PRO A 668 2.62 3.56 -0.53
N PHE A 669 3.37 2.46 -0.39
CA PHE A 669 4.80 2.46 -0.07
C PHE A 669 5.58 1.97 -1.29
N MET A 670 6.43 2.83 -1.86
CA MET A 670 7.17 2.56 -3.11
C MET A 670 6.27 2.06 -4.26
N GLU A 671 5.25 2.85 -4.61
CA GLU A 671 4.18 2.46 -5.56
C GLU A 671 4.69 2.01 -6.93
N ASN A 672 5.77 2.61 -7.42
CA ASN A 672 6.33 2.32 -8.74
C ASN A 672 7.36 1.17 -8.70
N THR A 673 7.62 0.61 -7.51
CA THR A 673 8.53 -0.51 -7.32
C THR A 673 7.78 -1.83 -7.43
N LYS A 674 8.23 -2.68 -8.34
CA LYS A 674 7.64 -4.02 -8.52
C LYS A 674 8.05 -4.97 -7.39
N PHE A 675 7.06 -5.56 -6.72
CA PHE A 675 7.22 -6.71 -5.84
C PHE A 675 6.57 -7.96 -6.47
N ASN A 676 7.31 -9.05 -6.60
CA ASN A 676 6.84 -10.29 -7.21
C ASN A 676 6.26 -11.21 -6.14
N SER A 677 5.01 -10.95 -5.78
CA SER A 677 4.29 -11.71 -4.76
C SER A 677 5.01 -11.70 -3.41
N PRO A 678 5.10 -10.52 -2.74
CA PRO A 678 5.69 -10.42 -1.41
C PRO A 678 4.93 -11.34 -0.46
N VAL A 679 5.66 -12.22 0.22
CA VAL A 679 5.10 -13.28 1.05
C VAL A 679 5.49 -13.14 2.52
N ASP A 680 6.57 -12.43 2.81
CA ASP A 680 6.98 -12.14 4.18
C ASP A 680 7.76 -10.82 4.28
N MET A 681 7.70 -10.17 5.45
CA MET A 681 8.29 -8.86 5.69
C MET A 681 8.71 -8.69 7.16
N GLU A 682 9.97 -8.34 7.39
CA GLU A 682 10.51 -8.11 8.73
C GLU A 682 11.36 -6.83 8.79
N VAL A 683 11.45 -6.20 9.96
CA VAL A 683 12.43 -5.15 10.23
C VAL A 683 13.64 -5.77 10.93
N GLY A 684 14.80 -5.69 10.30
CA GLY A 684 16.04 -6.21 10.86
C GLY A 684 16.52 -5.42 12.08
N PRO A 685 17.47 -5.96 12.87
CA PRO A 685 18.08 -5.24 14.00
C PRO A 685 18.86 -3.98 13.58
N ASP A 686 19.09 -3.79 12.28
CA ASP A 686 19.62 -2.55 11.69
C ASP A 686 18.55 -1.51 11.34
N GLY A 687 17.28 -1.76 11.71
CA GLY A 687 16.15 -0.87 11.46
C GLY A 687 15.65 -0.86 10.02
N LYS A 688 16.19 -1.72 9.15
CA LYS A 688 15.81 -1.76 7.73
C LYS A 688 14.73 -2.79 7.47
N LEU A 689 13.91 -2.51 6.46
CA LEU A 689 12.84 -3.40 6.04
C LEU A 689 13.40 -4.46 5.08
N TYR A 690 13.11 -5.72 5.34
CA TYR A 690 13.42 -6.85 4.47
C TYR A 690 12.13 -7.43 3.93
N VAL A 691 12.15 -7.86 2.66
CA VAL A 691 11.00 -8.40 1.96
C VAL A 691 11.40 -9.71 1.29
N LEU A 692 10.64 -10.76 1.58
CA LEU A 692 10.72 -12.06 0.92
C LEU A 692 9.63 -12.14 -0.15
N GLU A 693 9.99 -12.55 -1.34
CA GLU A 693 9.12 -12.61 -2.51
C GLU A 693 9.01 -14.06 -3.00
N TYR A 694 7.77 -14.57 -3.08
CA TYR A 694 7.48 -15.94 -3.52
C TYR A 694 7.78 -16.16 -5.01
N GLY A 695 7.68 -15.10 -5.81
CA GLY A 695 7.69 -15.14 -7.27
C GLY A 695 6.32 -15.48 -7.85
N ASN A 696 6.10 -15.24 -9.14
CA ASN A 696 4.73 -15.29 -9.71
C ASN A 696 4.25 -16.70 -10.11
N GLY A 697 5.12 -17.72 -10.11
CA GLY A 697 4.74 -19.10 -10.42
C GLY A 697 4.31 -19.89 -9.18
N TRP A 698 3.15 -20.52 -9.24
CA TRP A 698 2.63 -21.31 -8.11
C TRP A 698 3.28 -22.69 -8.05
N PHE A 699 3.50 -23.20 -6.84
CA PHE A 699 4.09 -24.51 -6.58
C PHE A 699 5.39 -24.82 -7.35
N ALA A 700 6.19 -23.80 -7.62
CA ALA A 700 7.34 -23.88 -8.51
C ALA A 700 8.57 -23.14 -7.97
N LYS A 701 9.72 -23.46 -8.58
CA LYS A 701 10.92 -22.64 -8.44
C LYS A 701 10.79 -21.41 -9.34
N ASN A 702 10.89 -20.24 -8.75
CA ASN A 702 10.61 -18.99 -9.44
C ASN A 702 11.90 -18.21 -9.73
N PRO A 703 12.16 -17.81 -11.00
CA PRO A 703 13.32 -17.00 -11.34
C PRO A 703 13.25 -15.57 -10.76
N ASP A 704 12.04 -15.12 -10.42
CA ASP A 704 11.72 -13.80 -9.88
C ASP A 704 11.46 -13.80 -8.36
N ALA A 705 11.48 -14.96 -7.71
CA ALA A 705 11.52 -15.05 -6.25
C ALA A 705 12.81 -14.43 -5.72
N ALA A 706 12.70 -13.62 -4.68
CA ALA A 706 13.80 -12.80 -4.21
C ALA A 706 13.76 -12.57 -2.70
N LEU A 707 14.93 -12.31 -2.15
CA LEU A 707 15.12 -11.70 -0.84
C LEU A 707 15.69 -10.32 -1.09
N SER A 708 14.99 -9.30 -0.61
CA SER A 708 15.32 -7.90 -0.83
C SER A 708 15.38 -7.13 0.49
N ARG A 709 16.16 -6.05 0.52
CA ARG A 709 16.17 -5.07 1.61
C ARG A 709 15.84 -3.70 1.06
N ILE A 710 15.07 -2.91 1.79
CA ILE A 710 14.78 -1.53 1.45
C ILE A 710 15.74 -0.62 2.21
N ASP A 711 16.54 0.12 1.45
CA ASP A 711 17.44 1.16 1.97
C ASP A 711 16.83 2.54 1.72
N TYR A 712 16.95 3.45 2.69
CA TYR A 712 16.53 4.84 2.57
C TYR A 712 17.76 5.77 2.55
N SER A 713 17.75 6.76 1.66
CA SER A 713 18.82 7.77 1.54
C SER A 713 18.36 9.10 2.13
N GLU A 714 18.93 9.44 3.29
CA GLU A 714 18.79 10.76 3.91
C GLU A 714 19.70 11.80 3.23
N GLY A 715 19.24 13.05 3.22
CA GLY A 715 20.00 14.16 2.65
C GLY A 715 19.80 14.31 1.14
N ASN A 716 20.88 14.66 0.42
CA ASN A 716 20.83 15.06 -0.99
C ASN A 716 20.83 13.87 -1.95
N LEU A 717 19.85 13.82 -2.85
CA LEU A 717 19.84 12.97 -4.03
C LEU A 717 20.40 13.74 -5.23
N PRO A 718 21.62 13.42 -5.73
CA PRO A 718 22.18 14.16 -6.84
C PRO A 718 21.28 14.15 -8.10
N PRO A 719 21.33 15.20 -8.95
CA PRO A 719 20.37 15.36 -10.03
C PRO A 719 20.44 14.22 -11.04
N GLN A 720 19.28 13.72 -11.48
CA GLN A 720 19.19 12.66 -12.47
C GLN A 720 19.08 13.24 -13.88
N VAL A 721 19.99 12.86 -14.77
CA VAL A 721 19.85 13.13 -16.21
C VAL A 721 18.80 12.17 -16.78
N THR A 722 17.62 12.68 -17.11
CA THR A 722 16.52 11.90 -17.67
C THR A 722 16.71 11.60 -19.16
N SER A 723 17.33 12.52 -19.91
CA SER A 723 17.72 12.26 -21.30
C SER A 723 18.92 13.10 -21.77
N VAL A 724 19.57 12.61 -22.82
CA VAL A 724 20.54 13.37 -23.62
C VAL A 724 20.24 13.12 -25.09
N ALA A 725 20.20 14.20 -25.89
CA ALA A 725 19.88 14.17 -27.30
C ALA A 725 20.92 14.96 -28.09
N ALA A 726 21.06 14.61 -29.37
CA ALA A 726 21.86 15.34 -30.34
C ALA A 726 20.95 15.82 -31.46
N ASN A 727 21.11 17.06 -31.92
CA ASN A 727 20.34 17.57 -33.07
C ASN A 727 20.64 16.77 -34.36
N LYS A 728 21.84 16.20 -34.46
CA LYS A 728 22.28 15.27 -35.50
C LYS A 728 23.16 14.21 -34.85
N THR A 729 22.97 12.94 -35.22
CA THR A 729 23.80 11.83 -34.75
C THR A 729 24.91 11.47 -35.73
N ALA A 730 24.91 12.06 -36.93
CA ALA A 730 25.98 11.87 -37.90
C ALA A 730 26.18 13.09 -38.81
N GLY A 731 27.41 13.30 -39.29
CA GLY A 731 27.73 14.29 -40.31
C GLY A 731 29.14 14.16 -40.86
N VAL A 732 29.40 14.77 -42.03
CA VAL A 732 30.75 14.84 -42.61
C VAL A 732 31.65 15.75 -41.77
N THR A 733 32.93 15.42 -41.67
CA THR A 733 33.91 16.22 -40.93
C THR A 733 34.26 17.50 -41.71
N PRO A 734 34.34 18.69 -41.06
CA PRO A 734 34.09 18.92 -39.63
C PRO A 734 32.59 18.82 -39.27
N PHE A 735 32.26 17.96 -38.32
CA PHE A 735 30.89 17.63 -37.93
C PHE A 735 30.51 18.40 -36.67
N THR A 736 29.68 19.43 -36.83
CA THR A 736 29.13 20.21 -35.70
C THR A 736 27.81 19.61 -35.21
N VAL A 737 27.72 19.38 -33.90
CA VAL A 737 26.55 18.83 -33.21
C VAL A 737 26.20 19.69 -32.00
N THR A 738 24.89 19.84 -31.74
CA THR A 738 24.37 20.41 -30.50
C THR A 738 23.76 19.29 -29.67
N LEU A 739 24.31 19.12 -28.47
CA LEU A 739 23.85 18.20 -27.46
C LEU A 739 22.92 18.92 -26.49
N THR A 740 21.82 18.28 -26.09
CA THR A 740 20.85 18.80 -25.12
C THR A 740 20.53 17.74 -24.08
N ALA A 741 20.62 18.09 -22.80
CA ALA A 741 20.26 17.24 -21.68
C ALA A 741 18.89 17.65 -21.10
N LYS A 742 18.18 16.69 -20.53
CA LYS A 742 17.11 16.96 -19.56
C LYS A 742 17.56 16.35 -18.24
N ALA A 743 17.43 17.10 -17.16
CA ALA A 743 17.77 16.63 -15.83
C ALA A 743 16.77 17.17 -14.81
N THR A 744 16.54 16.38 -13.78
CA THR A 744 15.61 16.68 -12.68
C THR A 744 16.33 16.42 -11.37
N ASP A 745 16.03 17.23 -10.37
CA ASP A 745 16.51 17.06 -9.02
C ASP A 745 15.33 16.71 -8.11
N ALA A 746 15.48 15.74 -7.21
CA ALA A 746 14.37 15.22 -6.42
C ALA A 746 13.92 16.23 -5.36
N GLU A 747 14.88 16.95 -4.78
CA GLU A 747 14.70 18.02 -3.81
C GLU A 747 14.28 19.35 -4.47
N ASN A 748 14.18 19.37 -5.80
CA ASN A 748 14.09 20.59 -6.60
C ASN A 748 15.26 21.56 -6.35
N ASP A 749 16.43 21.04 -5.95
CA ASP A 749 17.64 21.83 -5.86
C ASP A 749 18.04 22.32 -7.26
N LYS A 750 18.59 23.53 -7.30
CA LYS A 750 19.03 24.14 -8.56
C LYS A 750 20.23 23.36 -9.12
N ILE A 751 20.08 22.80 -10.32
CA ILE A 751 21.20 22.24 -11.09
C ILE A 751 22.17 23.38 -11.44
N VAL A 752 23.41 23.27 -10.97
CA VAL A 752 24.44 24.32 -11.14
C VAL A 752 25.38 24.06 -12.31
N ARG A 753 25.55 22.80 -12.73
CA ARG A 753 26.44 22.43 -13.85
C ARG A 753 26.06 21.13 -14.54
N TYR A 754 26.40 21.05 -15.83
CA TYR A 754 26.37 19.85 -16.66
C TYR A 754 27.81 19.51 -17.09
N ASN A 755 28.29 18.33 -16.71
CA ASN A 755 29.65 17.88 -17.06
C ASN A 755 29.57 16.91 -18.25
N TRP A 756 30.05 17.35 -19.40
CA TRP A 756 30.04 16.63 -20.67
C TRP A 756 31.38 15.93 -20.91
N ASN A 757 31.34 14.67 -21.36
CA ASN A 757 32.48 13.96 -21.93
C ASN A 757 32.12 13.57 -23.37
N LEU A 758 32.88 14.05 -24.35
CA LEU A 758 32.52 14.00 -25.77
C LEU A 758 32.98 12.71 -26.48
N GLY A 759 33.51 11.74 -25.74
CA GLY A 759 33.90 10.42 -26.28
C GLY A 759 35.19 10.41 -27.09
N ASN A 760 35.87 11.56 -27.21
CA ASN A 760 37.16 11.75 -27.89
C ASN A 760 38.27 12.20 -26.91
N GLY A 761 38.08 11.98 -25.62
CA GLY A 761 38.96 12.47 -24.56
C GLY A 761 38.68 13.92 -24.11
N VAL A 762 37.87 14.68 -24.84
CA VAL A 762 37.51 16.06 -24.46
C VAL A 762 36.37 16.06 -23.45
N LYS A 763 36.55 16.85 -22.38
CA LYS A 763 35.51 17.14 -21.37
C LYS A 763 35.17 18.64 -21.38
N LYS A 764 33.90 18.98 -21.15
CA LYS A 764 33.38 20.36 -21.09
C LYS A 764 32.38 20.51 -19.95
N VAL A 765 32.22 21.72 -19.44
CA VAL A 765 31.24 22.03 -18.39
C VAL A 765 30.38 23.20 -18.86
N THR A 766 29.05 23.09 -18.69
CA THR A 766 28.08 24.15 -19.00
C THR A 766 27.15 24.39 -17.82
N THR A 767 26.60 25.61 -17.70
CA THR A 767 25.55 25.94 -16.70
C THR A 767 24.15 25.77 -17.28
N THR A 768 24.02 25.74 -18.60
CA THR A 768 22.80 25.38 -19.33
C THR A 768 22.84 23.92 -19.76
N PRO A 769 21.68 23.29 -20.00
CA PRO A 769 21.60 21.89 -20.44
C PRO A 769 22.05 21.65 -21.89
N THR A 770 22.78 22.58 -22.52
CA THR A 770 23.12 22.55 -23.94
C THR A 770 24.62 22.74 -24.18
N LEU A 771 25.18 22.00 -25.13
CA LEU A 771 26.57 22.10 -25.57
C LEU A 771 26.69 21.92 -27.08
N THR A 772 27.31 22.86 -27.78
CA THR A 772 27.68 22.70 -29.20
C THR A 772 29.16 22.36 -29.32
N TYR A 773 29.48 21.35 -30.14
CA TYR A 773 30.85 20.89 -30.36
C TYR A 773 31.07 20.42 -31.81
N THR A 774 32.30 20.57 -32.31
CA THR A 774 32.70 20.19 -33.67
C THR A 774 33.75 19.08 -33.65
N TYR A 775 33.41 17.93 -34.25
CA TYR A 775 34.34 16.81 -34.46
C TYR A 775 35.09 16.98 -35.78
N THR A 776 36.41 17.16 -35.72
CA THR A 776 37.27 17.31 -36.90
C THR A 776 37.84 15.98 -37.40
N ALA A 777 38.02 15.00 -36.49
CA ALA A 777 38.45 13.65 -36.84
C ALA A 777 37.26 12.76 -37.19
N LYS A 778 37.43 11.90 -38.20
CA LYS A 778 36.44 10.85 -38.53
C LYS A 778 36.45 9.78 -37.43
N GLY A 779 35.27 9.30 -37.04
CA GLY A 779 35.15 8.26 -36.03
C GLY A 779 33.77 8.14 -35.42
N ASN A 780 33.60 7.09 -34.60
CA ASN A 780 32.43 6.89 -33.76
C ASN A 780 32.74 7.39 -32.36
N PHE A 781 31.89 8.26 -31.82
CA PHE A 781 32.05 8.86 -30.50
C PHE A 781 30.83 8.56 -29.62
N THR A 782 31.07 8.35 -28.34
CA THR A 782 30.00 8.25 -27.34
C THR A 782 30.08 9.46 -26.42
N ALA A 783 29.26 10.47 -26.68
CA ALA A 783 29.15 11.61 -25.79
C ALA A 783 28.31 11.24 -24.57
N SER A 784 28.63 11.82 -23.41
CA SER A 784 27.93 11.59 -22.16
C SER A 784 27.83 12.86 -21.32
N VAL A 785 26.84 12.94 -20.44
CA VAL A 785 26.61 14.08 -19.57
C VAL A 785 26.15 13.66 -18.19
N THR A 786 26.70 14.28 -17.14
CA THR A 786 26.18 14.26 -15.77
C THR A 786 25.64 15.64 -15.41
N ALA A 787 24.65 15.70 -14.52
CA ALA A 787 24.17 16.94 -13.92
C ALA A 787 24.61 17.01 -12.45
N SER A 788 24.89 18.21 -11.96
CA SER A 788 25.30 18.44 -10.58
C SER A 788 24.52 19.60 -9.98
N ASP A 789 24.12 19.45 -8.74
CA ASP A 789 23.67 20.52 -7.86
C ASP A 789 24.87 21.05 -7.04
N ALA A 790 24.61 21.83 -5.99
CA ALA A 790 25.65 22.34 -5.09
C ALA A 790 26.26 21.26 -4.16
N LYS A 791 25.63 20.10 -4.02
CA LYS A 791 25.88 19.08 -3.00
C LYS A 791 26.39 17.76 -3.58
N GLY A 792 26.29 17.54 -4.90
CA GLY A 792 26.57 16.25 -5.53
C GLY A 792 26.50 16.26 -7.07
N THR A 793 26.85 15.12 -7.68
CA THR A 793 26.78 14.91 -9.14
C THR A 793 26.12 13.57 -9.42
N GLY A 794 25.10 13.57 -10.27
CA GLY A 794 24.35 12.36 -10.60
C GLY A 794 24.99 11.50 -11.68
N LYS A 795 24.26 10.45 -12.08
CA LYS A 795 24.71 9.47 -13.07
C LYS A 795 24.66 10.03 -14.49
N SER A 796 25.53 9.50 -15.34
CA SER A 796 25.64 9.95 -16.73
C SER A 796 24.62 9.29 -17.66
N LYS A 797 24.11 10.03 -18.65
CA LYS A 797 23.47 9.47 -19.86
C LYS A 797 24.38 9.63 -21.07
N THR A 798 24.21 8.80 -22.09
CA THR A 798 25.07 8.78 -23.29
C THR A 798 24.28 8.95 -24.59
N VAL A 799 24.96 9.44 -25.63
CA VAL A 799 24.47 9.49 -27.01
C VAL A 799 25.62 9.14 -27.98
N ALA A 800 25.33 8.27 -28.94
CA ALA A 800 26.27 7.86 -29.97
C ALA A 800 26.27 8.85 -31.15
N LEU A 801 27.46 9.15 -31.67
CA LEU A 801 27.72 10.12 -32.72
C LEU A 801 28.68 9.55 -33.76
N VAL A 802 28.48 9.85 -35.04
CA VAL A 802 29.35 9.43 -36.14
C VAL A 802 29.86 10.65 -36.91
N ALA A 803 31.15 10.93 -36.81
CA ALA A 803 31.79 11.96 -37.63
C ALA A 803 32.46 11.32 -38.86
N GLY A 804 32.25 11.91 -40.04
CA GLY A 804 32.84 11.46 -41.30
C GLY A 804 31.88 10.75 -42.25
N ALA A 805 30.58 10.66 -41.91
CA ALA A 805 29.53 10.06 -42.73
C ALA A 805 28.26 10.93 -42.66
N SER A 806 27.52 11.08 -43.77
CA SER A 806 26.30 11.89 -43.77
C SER A 806 25.18 11.17 -43.00
N GLN A 807 24.25 11.92 -42.41
CA GLN A 807 23.09 11.32 -41.74
C GLN A 807 22.27 10.43 -42.68
N ALA A 808 22.16 10.82 -43.96
CA ALA A 808 21.52 10.00 -44.99
C ALA A 808 22.32 8.72 -45.29
N SER A 809 23.65 8.75 -45.33
CA SER A 809 24.45 7.54 -45.56
C SER A 809 24.44 6.60 -44.37
N VAL A 810 24.41 7.12 -43.13
CA VAL A 810 24.24 6.31 -41.92
C VAL A 810 22.82 5.74 -41.84
N ALA A 811 21.79 6.53 -42.19
CA ALA A 811 20.41 6.05 -42.28
C ALA A 811 20.24 4.98 -43.37
N ALA A 812 20.86 5.16 -44.55
CA ALA A 812 20.86 4.18 -45.63
C ALA A 812 21.63 2.91 -45.26
N ALA A 813 22.78 3.02 -44.57
CA ALA A 813 23.51 1.86 -44.04
C ALA A 813 22.72 1.12 -42.96
N ASN A 814 22.01 1.85 -42.09
CA ASN A 814 21.12 1.26 -41.09
C ASN A 814 19.87 0.65 -41.72
N ALA A 815 19.30 1.25 -42.76
CA ALA A 815 18.18 0.71 -43.53
C ALA A 815 18.59 -0.54 -44.32
N ALA A 816 19.78 -0.55 -44.92
CA ALA A 816 20.36 -1.73 -45.57
C ALA A 816 20.61 -2.87 -44.57
N LYS A 817 21.10 -2.56 -43.36
CA LYS A 817 21.20 -3.53 -42.26
C LYS A 817 19.84 -3.98 -41.74
N ALA A 818 18.84 -3.10 -41.74
CA ALA A 818 17.48 -3.42 -41.28
C ALA A 818 16.74 -4.34 -42.25
N ASN A 819 16.98 -4.19 -43.55
CA ASN A 819 16.38 -4.95 -44.65
C ASN A 819 17.22 -6.15 -45.10
N ASP A 820 18.27 -6.51 -44.37
CA ASP A 820 19.06 -7.72 -44.66
C ASP A 820 18.14 -8.97 -44.58
N PRO A 821 18.10 -9.84 -45.61
CA PRO A 821 17.22 -11.01 -45.62
C PRO A 821 17.42 -11.94 -44.41
N GLY A 822 18.65 -12.08 -43.93
CA GLY A 822 18.99 -12.85 -42.74
C GLY A 822 18.45 -12.20 -41.46
N ARG A 823 18.48 -10.85 -41.38
CA ARG A 823 17.86 -10.11 -40.28
C ARG A 823 16.35 -10.20 -40.30
N VAL A 824 15.72 -9.99 -41.46
CA VAL A 824 14.26 -10.05 -41.61
C VAL A 824 13.74 -11.43 -41.21
N LEU A 825 14.43 -12.48 -41.66
CA LEU A 825 14.11 -13.85 -41.29
C LEU A 825 14.33 -14.11 -39.81
N MET A 826 15.45 -13.65 -39.23
CA MET A 826 15.71 -13.75 -37.78
C MET A 826 14.62 -13.05 -36.96
N MET A 827 14.18 -11.86 -37.38
CA MET A 827 13.14 -11.09 -36.68
C MET A 827 11.74 -11.72 -36.82
N SER A 828 11.52 -12.58 -37.82
CA SER A 828 10.27 -13.34 -37.96
C SER A 828 10.19 -14.58 -37.08
N LEU A 829 11.30 -14.92 -36.41
CA LEU A 829 11.40 -16.03 -35.46
C LEU A 829 11.36 -15.47 -34.02
N ASP A 830 11.40 -16.36 -33.03
CA ASP A 830 11.49 -16.01 -31.61
C ASP A 830 12.92 -15.67 -31.15
N CYS A 831 13.90 -15.64 -32.06
CA CYS A 831 15.28 -15.22 -31.79
C CYS A 831 15.39 -13.88 -31.02
N PRO A 832 14.60 -12.82 -31.33
CA PRO A 832 14.67 -11.55 -30.61
C PRO A 832 14.27 -11.62 -29.14
N SER A 833 13.51 -12.65 -28.73
CA SER A 833 13.15 -12.87 -27.32
C SER A 833 14.38 -13.22 -26.47
N CYS A 834 15.40 -13.82 -27.09
CA CYS A 834 16.59 -14.29 -26.40
C CYS A 834 17.87 -13.54 -26.77
N HIS A 835 17.93 -12.93 -27.96
CA HIS A 835 19.11 -12.25 -28.47
C HIS A 835 18.80 -10.81 -28.85
N LYS A 836 19.72 -9.90 -28.52
CA LYS A 836 19.70 -8.52 -29.03
C LYS A 836 20.94 -8.28 -29.91
N VAL A 837 20.91 -7.22 -30.71
CA VAL A 837 21.98 -6.96 -31.69
C VAL A 837 23.31 -6.68 -30.98
N ASP A 838 23.32 -5.74 -30.04
CA ASP A 838 24.52 -5.16 -29.43
C ASP A 838 24.59 -5.25 -27.90
N GLU A 839 23.54 -5.75 -27.25
CA GLU A 839 23.52 -5.96 -25.81
C GLU A 839 23.15 -7.41 -25.43
N LYS A 840 23.63 -7.85 -24.26
CA LYS A 840 23.34 -9.20 -23.74
C LYS A 840 21.88 -9.26 -23.27
N SER A 841 21.20 -10.37 -23.57
CA SER A 841 19.86 -10.69 -23.06
C SER A 841 19.92 -12.08 -22.39
N ILE A 842 18.95 -12.95 -22.64
CA ILE A 842 18.94 -14.36 -22.24
C ILE A 842 20.15 -15.09 -22.86
N GLY A 843 20.42 -14.84 -24.14
CA GLY A 843 21.61 -15.27 -24.88
C GLY A 843 22.62 -14.13 -25.12
N PRO A 844 23.79 -14.44 -25.71
CA PRO A 844 24.77 -13.41 -26.10
C PRO A 844 24.18 -12.44 -27.14
N ALA A 845 24.70 -11.21 -27.18
CA ALA A 845 24.41 -10.29 -28.28
C ALA A 845 24.87 -10.90 -29.61
N PHE A 846 24.16 -10.65 -30.71
CA PHE A 846 24.58 -11.13 -32.03
C PHE A 846 25.98 -10.62 -32.41
N VAL A 847 26.33 -9.38 -32.03
CA VAL A 847 27.68 -8.83 -32.19
C VAL A 847 28.73 -9.64 -31.43
N GLU A 848 28.42 -10.19 -30.26
CA GLU A 848 29.35 -11.03 -29.49
C GLU A 848 29.53 -12.41 -30.14
N VAL A 849 28.47 -12.96 -30.73
CA VAL A 849 28.57 -14.18 -31.55
C VAL A 849 29.48 -13.93 -32.75
N ALA A 850 29.28 -12.82 -33.46
CA ALA A 850 30.09 -12.42 -34.61
C ALA A 850 31.57 -12.18 -34.26
N LYS A 851 31.88 -11.69 -33.06
CA LYS A 851 33.26 -11.51 -32.59
C LYS A 851 33.93 -12.83 -32.18
N LYS A 852 33.17 -13.75 -31.59
CA LYS A 852 33.69 -15.04 -31.08
C LYS A 852 34.08 -16.00 -32.20
N TYR A 853 33.29 -16.05 -33.28
CA TYR A 853 33.53 -16.96 -34.40
C TYR A 853 34.12 -16.20 -35.59
N GLU A 854 35.11 -16.80 -36.26
CA GLU A 854 35.62 -16.29 -37.53
C GLU A 854 34.61 -16.55 -38.64
N HIS A 855 34.44 -15.60 -39.57
CA HIS A 855 33.55 -15.76 -40.71
C HIS A 855 34.18 -16.65 -41.77
N ASN A 856 33.92 -17.95 -41.69
CA ASN A 856 34.36 -18.97 -42.66
C ASN A 856 33.27 -20.06 -42.83
N ALA A 857 33.36 -20.85 -43.91
CA ALA A 857 32.34 -21.84 -44.26
C ALA A 857 32.07 -22.86 -43.14
N THR A 858 33.10 -23.25 -42.39
CA THR A 858 33.01 -24.18 -41.26
C THR A 858 32.17 -23.60 -40.13
N ASN A 859 32.44 -22.35 -39.72
CA ASN A 859 31.68 -21.69 -38.65
C ASN A 859 30.28 -21.30 -39.10
N THR A 860 30.09 -20.89 -40.37
CA THR A 860 28.76 -20.63 -40.91
C THR A 860 27.89 -21.89 -40.85
N THR A 861 28.43 -23.05 -41.25
CA THR A 861 27.72 -24.33 -41.18
C THR A 861 27.45 -24.75 -39.73
N LYS A 862 28.45 -24.63 -38.85
CA LYS A 862 28.35 -24.98 -37.43
C LYS A 862 27.27 -24.16 -36.71
N LEU A 863 27.24 -22.85 -36.90
CA LEU A 863 26.24 -21.98 -36.27
C LEU A 863 24.86 -22.18 -36.88
N SER A 864 24.77 -22.42 -38.20
CA SER A 864 23.49 -22.74 -38.86
C SER A 864 22.88 -24.01 -38.29
N GLN A 865 23.69 -25.06 -38.13
CA GLN A 865 23.25 -26.32 -37.52
C GLN A 865 22.87 -26.15 -36.05
N LYS A 866 23.55 -25.25 -35.34
CA LYS A 866 23.22 -24.91 -33.95
C LYS A 866 21.87 -24.20 -33.85
N ILE A 867 21.53 -23.31 -34.78
CA ILE A 867 20.20 -22.70 -34.86
C ILE A 867 19.12 -23.77 -35.09
N ILE A 868 19.34 -24.66 -36.06
CA ILE A 868 18.35 -25.69 -36.43
C ILE A 868 18.13 -26.69 -35.29
N ASN A 869 19.20 -27.13 -34.60
CA ASN A 869 19.14 -28.20 -33.61
C ASN A 869 19.04 -27.70 -32.16
N GLY A 870 19.18 -26.39 -31.93
CA GLY A 870 19.38 -25.82 -30.61
C GLY A 870 20.75 -26.14 -30.02
N GLY A 871 21.01 -25.68 -28.79
CA GLY A 871 22.20 -26.08 -28.05
C GLY A 871 22.50 -25.24 -26.81
N GLY A 872 23.30 -25.79 -25.90
CA GLY A 872 23.72 -25.14 -24.64
C GLY A 872 25.24 -25.06 -24.46
N GLY A 873 25.69 -24.57 -23.31
CA GLY A 873 27.06 -24.75 -22.77
C GLY A 873 28.17 -23.85 -23.33
N VAL A 874 27.94 -23.10 -24.40
CA VAL A 874 28.98 -22.25 -25.02
C VAL A 874 29.00 -20.81 -24.50
N TRP A 875 27.89 -20.37 -23.93
CA TRP A 875 27.68 -18.99 -23.45
C TRP A 875 27.04 -18.94 -22.05
N GLY A 876 27.09 -20.07 -21.32
CA GLY A 876 26.43 -20.28 -20.02
C GLY A 876 25.45 -21.45 -20.04
N ASP A 877 24.69 -21.58 -18.95
CA ASP A 877 23.78 -22.72 -18.69
C ASP A 877 22.44 -22.61 -19.43
N VAL A 878 22.19 -21.49 -20.12
CA VAL A 878 20.97 -21.24 -20.87
C VAL A 878 21.01 -21.99 -22.20
N ILE A 879 20.01 -22.83 -22.43
CA ILE A 879 19.85 -23.62 -23.66
C ILE A 879 19.15 -22.76 -24.71
N MET A 880 19.70 -22.73 -25.93
CA MET A 880 19.04 -22.16 -27.10
C MET A 880 18.06 -23.19 -27.68
N PRO A 881 16.75 -22.89 -27.79
CA PRO A 881 15.77 -23.76 -28.43
C PRO A 881 16.12 -24.07 -29.89
N ALA A 882 15.59 -25.18 -30.40
CA ALA A 882 15.82 -25.63 -31.76
C ALA A 882 14.83 -25.00 -32.75
N HIS A 883 15.33 -24.47 -33.87
CA HIS A 883 14.52 -24.03 -35.01
C HIS A 883 14.48 -25.09 -36.10
N SER A 884 13.96 -26.28 -35.77
CA SER A 884 14.00 -27.47 -36.65
C SER A 884 13.22 -27.29 -37.96
N ALA A 885 12.31 -26.31 -38.03
CA ALA A 885 11.57 -25.96 -39.24
C ALA A 885 12.35 -25.12 -40.25
N LEU A 886 13.52 -24.56 -39.89
CA LEU A 886 14.33 -23.77 -40.81
C LEU A 886 15.08 -24.65 -41.81
N LYS A 887 15.03 -24.27 -43.09
CA LYS A 887 15.89 -24.88 -44.11
C LYS A 887 17.36 -24.50 -43.83
N PRO A 888 18.34 -25.36 -44.18
CA PRO A 888 19.76 -25.05 -44.01
C PRO A 888 20.19 -23.71 -44.61
N GLU A 889 19.66 -23.35 -45.79
CA GLU A 889 19.97 -22.08 -46.45
C GLU A 889 19.40 -20.85 -45.72
N GLN A 890 18.25 -21.02 -45.06
CA GLN A 890 17.64 -19.98 -44.23
C GLN A 890 18.45 -19.73 -42.95
N ALA A 891 18.90 -20.79 -42.29
CA ALA A 891 19.79 -20.66 -41.13
C ALA A 891 21.13 -20.01 -41.52
N LYS A 892 21.68 -20.34 -42.69
CA LYS A 892 22.89 -19.68 -43.23
C LYS A 892 22.69 -18.20 -43.48
N GLN A 893 21.53 -17.78 -43.99
CA GLN A 893 21.22 -16.35 -44.18
C GLN A 893 21.26 -15.59 -42.84
N ILE A 894 20.66 -16.14 -41.79
CA ILE A 894 20.70 -15.56 -40.44
C ILE A 894 22.16 -15.45 -39.94
N VAL A 895 22.95 -16.50 -40.09
CA VAL A 895 24.35 -16.51 -39.63
C VAL A 895 25.23 -15.54 -40.41
N ASN A 896 25.04 -15.43 -41.73
CA ASN A 896 25.76 -14.48 -42.57
C ASN A 896 25.43 -13.03 -42.17
N TRP A 897 24.17 -12.74 -41.85
CA TRP A 897 23.79 -11.47 -41.27
C TRP A 897 24.48 -11.23 -39.93
N VAL A 898 24.49 -12.22 -39.03
CA VAL A 898 25.20 -12.10 -37.74
C VAL A 898 26.67 -11.76 -37.96
N PHE A 899 27.37 -12.44 -38.87
CA PHE A 899 28.77 -12.13 -39.19
C PHE A 899 28.98 -10.73 -39.76
N SER A 900 27.99 -10.15 -40.46
CA SER A 900 28.06 -8.77 -40.96
C SER A 900 28.09 -7.70 -39.84
N LEU A 901 27.74 -8.08 -38.61
CA LEU A 901 27.67 -7.16 -37.47
C LEU A 901 29.04 -6.84 -36.85
N ALA A 902 30.09 -7.61 -37.16
CA ALA A 902 31.45 -7.37 -36.70
C ALA A 902 32.36 -6.92 -37.87
N PRO A 903 33.33 -6.01 -37.65
CA PRO A 903 34.35 -5.71 -38.64
C PRO A 903 35.16 -6.98 -38.95
N ALA A 904 35.51 -7.20 -40.21
CA ALA A 904 36.38 -8.32 -40.61
C ALA A 904 37.69 -8.28 -39.78
N LYS A 905 38.02 -9.38 -39.10
CA LYS A 905 39.35 -9.54 -38.50
C LYS A 905 40.34 -9.58 -39.67
N LYS A 906 41.30 -8.64 -39.67
CA LYS A 906 42.41 -8.64 -40.63
C LYS A 906 43.35 -9.81 -40.38
#